data_AF-A0A6N4THG9-F1
#
_entry.id   AF-A0A6N4THG9-F1
#
_cell.length_a   1.000
_cell.length_b   1.000
_cell.length_c   1.000
_cell.angle_alpha   90.00
_cell.angle_beta   90.00
_cell.angle_gamma   90.00
#
_symmetry.space_group_name_H-M   'P 1'
#
loop_
_entity.id
_entity.type
_entity.pdbx_description
1 polymer ?
#
loop_
_entity_poly.entity_id
_entity_poly.type
_entity_poly.pdbx_seq_one_letter_code
_entity_poly.pdbx_strand_id
1 'polypeptide(L)'
;MAKNPKTNKSKRNPRKIINSIIVVFLCLILVGSVSGFFILSKIVAKVQLTDEELVEKIVNSSPTEVYSADGKKIGELGAESRELITYDQLPQVTIDAFLAIEDSRFFTHNGFDLPRFISSAFSNLRTGSLAQGGSTLTMQTIDNFLIKPQEEKDEQAGIRYSPLEKIEHKIQEIYLSMRLDHLESKEDILVAYLNKINFGSSMNTRGIQKAAEYYFGKDVEQLNLSESAFLAGVVNAPALYNPYKGYSKEYQTNYYKAATQRRNETLSMMLMHGYITENEYNLAKSTKLAFQVNGEPSETETSSYQYYITQAAEEARKLTGVDPATTSMKIYTALDRDVQDQMNKIADKESGIAMPNNPYYQIASVVMNNQTGEVVAINDGFNESMASYRSRSMVDTHAPGSTMKPILEYALSFENCGWATSRVMNDRKFDVNGHVIVNYDMKYHGKVSLERAIAQSLNVPAVETMLTVEDTMGANSIIDYLKSLGFKDEVAEKYDYQYAIGANNMEATPLEMAAAYSAFANGGTYIQPHLVTKVEFSDGSKVIENNPKQTQVLSPQASYMVNDLLYKAVNGKYNSYNYMGGVFAGAGYPVYGKTGTSDWDDSVAQYIGGKAKDSWMVNYTSQYTVASWNGFDGRVDGYSYLSTDIQNMNVPGRINRMILDMLSNGAYKIQRPDGLSSYGGGLIKTEYLKDAAKNNPETENNMKDYHKELEKVIDNYLKYDASKYSEETWKAFSSVLEEAKKALDNKDLTDEELKELISKLDKASKELKEKEVVVDVSSLNNAIKEAQLYLDTSKYDANAVANLMKAVNDASTIAAKEGVTQQEIDAAVANINSMITICKNSPVNTPPGSTTENGNNVTVPPTPSN
;
A
#
# COMPACT_ATOMS: atom_id res chain seq x y z
N MET A 1 -78.40 58.91 51.74
CA MET A 1 -77.67 57.62 51.80
C MET A 1 -78.68 56.48 51.71
N ALA A 2 -78.86 55.84 50.56
CA ALA A 2 -79.69 54.65 50.43
C ALA A 2 -78.80 53.47 50.03
N LYS A 3 -78.79 52.42 50.88
CA LYS A 3 -77.93 51.24 50.82
C LYS A 3 -78.37 50.25 49.71
N ASN A 4 -77.36 49.62 49.12
CA ASN A 4 -77.40 48.62 48.04
C ASN A 4 -78.48 47.50 48.16
N PRO A 5 -79.01 47.03 47.02
CA PRO A 5 -79.85 45.84 46.97
C PRO A 5 -79.01 44.54 47.06
N LYS A 6 -79.50 43.57 47.84
CA LYS A 6 -78.94 42.22 47.93
C LYS A 6 -79.32 41.42 46.67
N THR A 7 -78.32 40.81 46.04
CA THR A 7 -78.47 39.94 44.87
C THR A 7 -79.02 38.56 45.25
N ASN A 8 -80.07 38.13 44.55
CA ASN A 8 -80.72 36.85 44.75
C ASN A 8 -79.99 35.78 43.90
N LYS A 9 -79.14 34.95 44.53
CA LYS A 9 -78.44 33.86 43.83
C LYS A 9 -79.42 32.70 43.55
N SER A 10 -79.85 32.58 42.30
CA SER A 10 -80.58 31.44 41.75
C SER A 10 -79.84 30.13 42.07
N LYS A 11 -80.51 29.20 42.78
CA LYS A 11 -80.02 27.82 42.99
C LYS A 11 -79.97 27.11 41.64
N ARG A 12 -78.78 26.94 41.07
CA ARG A 12 -78.56 26.19 39.82
C ARG A 12 -78.97 24.72 40.02
N ASN A 13 -79.86 24.25 39.16
CA ASN A 13 -80.36 22.88 39.15
C ASN A 13 -79.21 21.92 38.75
N PRO A 14 -78.81 20.95 39.61
CA PRO A 14 -77.67 20.07 39.37
C PRO A 14 -77.78 19.25 38.07
N ARG A 15 -79.00 18.95 37.61
CA ARG A 15 -79.24 18.29 36.31
C ARG A 15 -78.79 19.13 35.11
N LYS A 16 -78.88 20.47 35.19
CA LYS A 16 -78.41 21.35 34.11
C LYS A 16 -76.88 21.37 34.01
N ILE A 17 -76.18 21.26 35.13
CA ILE A 17 -74.70 21.21 35.17
C ILE A 17 -74.20 19.89 34.58
N ILE A 18 -74.81 18.76 34.98
CA ILE A 18 -74.48 17.44 34.42
C ILE A 18 -74.73 17.38 32.91
N ASN A 19 -75.88 17.87 32.44
CA ASN A 19 -76.17 17.91 31.01
C ASN A 19 -75.19 18.81 30.25
N SER A 20 -74.76 19.94 30.80
CA SER A 20 -73.72 20.78 30.18
C SER A 20 -72.36 20.08 30.13
N ILE A 21 -71.98 19.31 31.15
CA ILE A 21 -70.74 18.52 31.14
C ILE A 21 -70.81 17.43 30.07
N ILE A 22 -71.94 16.73 29.96
CA ILE A 22 -72.15 15.69 28.91
C ILE A 22 -72.10 16.31 27.52
N VAL A 23 -72.75 17.47 27.30
CA VAL A 23 -72.72 18.17 26.00
C VAL A 23 -71.30 18.63 25.67
N VAL A 24 -70.55 19.19 26.62
CA VAL A 24 -69.15 19.58 26.41
C VAL A 24 -68.30 18.35 26.09
N PHE A 25 -68.50 17.24 26.79
CA PHE A 25 -67.80 15.99 26.53
C PHE A 25 -68.11 15.42 25.13
N LEU A 26 -69.38 15.40 24.73
CA LEU A 26 -69.79 14.96 23.38
C LEU A 26 -69.28 15.91 22.29
N CYS A 27 -69.27 17.23 22.53
CA CYS A 27 -68.68 18.19 21.61
C CYS A 27 -67.16 18.00 21.49
N LEU A 28 -66.45 17.70 22.60
CA LEU A 28 -65.02 17.40 22.57
C LEU A 28 -64.73 16.11 21.80
N ILE A 29 -65.56 15.07 21.96
CA ILE A 29 -65.47 13.84 21.16
C ILE A 29 -65.72 14.15 19.69
N LEU A 30 -66.77 14.89 19.36
CA LEU A 30 -67.12 15.22 17.97
C LEU A 30 -66.02 16.06 17.30
N VAL A 31 -65.54 17.11 17.97
CA VAL A 31 -64.43 17.94 17.48
C VAL A 31 -63.16 17.10 17.35
N GLY A 32 -62.84 16.26 18.33
CA GLY A 32 -61.72 15.34 18.27
C GLY A 32 -61.80 14.38 17.08
N SER A 33 -62.97 13.79 16.82
CA SER A 33 -63.21 12.88 15.70
C SER A 33 -63.13 13.60 14.34
N VAL A 34 -63.70 14.81 14.23
CA VAL A 34 -63.64 15.61 12.99
C VAL A 34 -62.21 16.07 12.70
N SER A 35 -61.51 16.58 13.72
CA SER A 35 -60.09 16.95 13.61
C SER A 35 -59.23 15.74 13.29
N GLY A 36 -59.46 14.59 13.94
CA GLY A 36 -58.77 13.34 13.67
C GLY A 36 -58.98 12.86 12.23
N PHE A 37 -60.23 12.86 11.75
CA PHE A 37 -60.56 12.53 10.36
C PHE A 37 -59.89 13.47 9.35
N PHE A 38 -59.86 14.78 9.63
CA PHE A 38 -59.20 15.75 8.77
C PHE A 38 -57.68 15.57 8.72
N ILE A 39 -57.05 15.23 9.85
CA ILE A 39 -55.61 14.91 9.92
C ILE A 39 -55.33 13.62 9.13
N LEU A 40 -56.13 12.56 9.36
CA LEU A 40 -56.03 11.29 8.62
C LEU A 40 -56.16 11.49 7.11
N SER A 41 -57.16 12.25 6.66
CA SER A 41 -57.37 12.50 5.23
C SER A 41 -56.22 13.29 4.60
N LYS A 42 -55.64 14.25 5.32
CA LYS A 42 -54.44 14.98 4.89
C LYS A 42 -53.22 14.08 4.76
N ILE A 43 -53.00 13.17 5.72
CA ILE A 43 -51.87 12.22 5.69
C ILE A 43 -52.02 11.25 4.53
N VAL A 44 -53.22 10.69 4.35
CA VAL A 44 -53.54 9.76 3.26
C VAL A 44 -53.42 10.44 1.89
N ALA A 45 -53.84 11.70 1.75
CA ALA A 45 -53.72 12.46 0.51
C ALA A 45 -52.26 12.74 0.09
N LYS A 46 -51.27 12.56 0.98
CA LYS A 46 -49.84 12.64 0.63
C LYS A 46 -49.34 11.38 -0.09
N VAL A 47 -50.07 10.26 -0.01
CA VAL A 47 -49.69 9.01 -0.67
C VAL A 47 -50.02 9.09 -2.16
N GLN A 48 -49.01 9.39 -2.98
CA GLN A 48 -49.12 9.47 -4.43
C GLN A 48 -48.72 8.14 -5.08
N LEU A 49 -49.45 7.06 -4.76
CA LEU A 49 -49.22 5.73 -5.31
C LEU A 49 -50.53 5.16 -5.85
N THR A 50 -50.58 4.85 -7.15
CA THR A 50 -51.70 4.18 -7.81
C THR A 50 -51.85 2.73 -7.33
N ASP A 51 -53.00 2.12 -7.59
CA ASP A 51 -53.23 0.71 -7.23
C ASP A 51 -52.30 -0.20 -8.03
N GLU A 52 -52.11 0.08 -9.32
CA GLU A 52 -51.19 -0.66 -10.19
C GLU A 52 -49.73 -0.57 -9.72
N GLU A 53 -49.24 0.64 -9.39
CA GLU A 53 -47.87 0.82 -8.88
C GLU A 53 -47.65 0.14 -7.52
N LEU A 54 -48.68 0.11 -6.66
CA LEU A 54 -48.62 -0.56 -5.37
C LEU A 54 -48.45 -2.08 -5.54
N VAL A 55 -49.26 -2.68 -6.41
CA VAL A 55 -49.18 -4.11 -6.71
C VAL A 55 -47.86 -4.45 -7.40
N GLU A 56 -47.43 -3.66 -8.36
CA GLU A 56 -46.17 -3.89 -9.08
C GLU A 56 -44.95 -3.89 -8.14
N LYS A 57 -44.86 -2.88 -7.26
CA LYS A 57 -43.75 -2.76 -6.32
C LYS A 57 -43.73 -3.86 -5.26
N ILE A 58 -44.90 -4.36 -4.85
CA ILE A 58 -45.00 -5.34 -3.76
C ILE A 58 -45.07 -6.77 -4.26
N VAL A 59 -45.94 -7.09 -5.20
CA VAL A 59 -46.23 -8.47 -5.63
C VAL A 59 -45.43 -8.84 -6.89
N ASN A 60 -45.43 -7.99 -7.92
CA ASN A 60 -44.89 -8.34 -9.26
C ASN A 60 -43.47 -7.84 -9.55
N SER A 61 -42.63 -7.59 -8.53
CA SER A 61 -41.31 -6.99 -8.78
C SER A 61 -40.40 -7.93 -9.57
N SER A 62 -39.88 -7.45 -10.70
CA SER A 62 -38.80 -8.09 -11.45
C SER A 62 -37.49 -8.07 -10.65
N PRO A 63 -36.52 -8.96 -10.96
CA PRO A 63 -35.18 -8.83 -10.44
C PRO A 63 -34.51 -7.54 -10.91
N THR A 64 -33.49 -7.18 -10.16
CA THR A 64 -32.45 -6.33 -10.69
C THR A 64 -31.54 -7.14 -11.61
N GLU A 65 -31.29 -6.63 -12.81
CA GLU A 65 -30.37 -7.25 -13.77
C GLU A 65 -29.02 -6.54 -13.71
N VAL A 66 -27.92 -7.28 -13.79
CA VAL A 66 -26.56 -6.73 -13.80
C VAL A 66 -25.90 -7.04 -15.13
N TYR A 67 -25.30 -6.03 -15.76
CA TYR A 67 -24.71 -6.08 -17.08
C TYR A 67 -23.22 -5.74 -17.05
N SER A 68 -22.41 -6.47 -17.83
CA SER A 68 -21.00 -6.15 -18.11
C SER A 68 -20.84 -5.00 -19.10
N ALA A 69 -19.60 -4.54 -19.30
CA ALA A 69 -19.26 -3.43 -20.18
C ALA A 69 -19.68 -3.66 -21.65
N ASP A 70 -19.71 -4.92 -22.12
CA ASP A 70 -20.18 -5.31 -23.46
C ASP A 70 -21.72 -5.44 -23.57
N GLY A 71 -22.45 -5.08 -22.50
CA GLY A 71 -23.91 -5.11 -22.44
C GLY A 71 -24.50 -6.52 -22.27
N LYS A 72 -23.71 -7.51 -21.87
CA LYS A 72 -24.21 -8.86 -21.56
C LYS A 72 -24.68 -8.94 -20.12
N LYS A 73 -25.82 -9.61 -19.90
CA LYS A 73 -26.29 -9.92 -18.55
C LYS A 73 -25.32 -10.90 -17.90
N ILE A 74 -24.79 -10.53 -16.74
CA ILE A 74 -23.82 -11.32 -15.97
C ILE A 74 -24.42 -11.94 -14.70
N GLY A 75 -25.58 -11.45 -14.29
CA GLY A 75 -26.38 -12.05 -13.24
C GLY A 75 -27.56 -11.18 -12.88
N GLU A 76 -28.32 -11.64 -11.89
CA GLU A 76 -29.44 -10.93 -11.31
C GLU A 76 -29.30 -10.80 -9.80
N LEU A 77 -29.97 -9.81 -9.25
CA LEU A 77 -30.15 -9.58 -7.83
C LEU A 77 -31.66 -9.52 -7.56
N GLY A 78 -32.14 -10.13 -6.48
CA GLY A 78 -33.58 -10.15 -6.20
C GLY A 78 -34.32 -11.24 -6.97
N ALA A 79 -35.51 -10.94 -7.52
CA ALA A 79 -36.57 -11.91 -7.81
C ALA A 79 -36.26 -13.05 -8.81
N GLU A 80 -35.14 -13.03 -9.55
CA GLU A 80 -34.67 -14.14 -10.40
C GLU A 80 -33.46 -14.89 -9.80
N SER A 81 -32.78 -14.33 -8.79
CA SER A 81 -31.90 -15.13 -7.91
C SER A 81 -32.71 -15.96 -6.89
N ARG A 82 -34.04 -15.93 -6.99
CA ARG A 82 -35.00 -16.79 -6.29
C ARG A 82 -35.58 -17.73 -7.32
N GLU A 83 -35.52 -19.03 -7.10
CA GLU A 83 -36.65 -19.83 -7.54
C GLU A 83 -37.88 -19.26 -6.80
N LEU A 84 -38.71 -18.48 -7.50
CA LEU A 84 -39.88 -17.85 -6.92
C LEU A 84 -40.83 -18.94 -6.50
N ILE A 85 -41.02 -19.06 -5.19
CA ILE A 85 -41.95 -20.02 -4.63
C ILE A 85 -43.36 -19.47 -4.77
N THR A 86 -44.26 -20.34 -5.19
CA THR A 86 -45.71 -20.09 -5.16
C THR A 86 -46.28 -20.51 -3.81
N TYR A 87 -47.50 -20.09 -3.52
CA TYR A 87 -48.17 -20.43 -2.25
C TYR A 87 -48.27 -21.96 -2.08
N ASP A 88 -48.58 -22.69 -3.15
CA ASP A 88 -48.75 -24.15 -3.14
C ASP A 88 -47.46 -24.92 -2.82
N GLN A 89 -46.29 -24.30 -3.01
CA GLN A 89 -44.99 -24.89 -2.68
C GLN A 89 -44.62 -24.71 -1.21
N LEU A 90 -45.34 -23.87 -0.45
CA LEU A 90 -45.06 -23.69 0.97
C LEU A 90 -45.66 -24.86 1.77
N PRO A 91 -44.85 -25.58 2.57
CA PRO A 91 -45.40 -26.51 3.54
C PRO A 91 -46.34 -25.77 4.50
N GLN A 92 -47.48 -26.38 4.86
CA GLN A 92 -48.42 -25.77 5.80
C GLN A 92 -47.76 -25.38 7.12
N VAL A 93 -46.84 -26.21 7.62
CA VAL A 93 -46.06 -25.92 8.83
C VAL A 93 -45.18 -24.68 8.71
N THR A 94 -44.71 -24.36 7.50
CA THR A 94 -43.98 -23.13 7.22
C THR A 94 -44.91 -21.93 7.30
N ILE A 95 -46.06 -21.98 6.63
CA ILE A 95 -47.08 -20.92 6.73
C ILE A 95 -47.44 -20.69 8.20
N ASP A 96 -47.80 -21.75 8.92
CA ASP A 96 -48.19 -21.71 10.33
C ASP A 96 -47.10 -21.11 11.23
N ALA A 97 -45.83 -21.38 10.96
CA ALA A 97 -44.71 -20.81 11.73
C ALA A 97 -44.64 -19.28 11.61
N PHE A 98 -44.74 -18.74 10.39
CA PHE A 98 -44.75 -17.28 10.17
C PHE A 98 -46.01 -16.64 10.76
N LEU A 99 -47.18 -17.25 10.57
CA LEU A 99 -48.41 -16.75 11.18
C LEU A 99 -48.28 -16.74 12.71
N ALA A 100 -47.77 -17.80 13.33
CA ALA A 100 -47.70 -17.88 14.78
C ALA A 100 -46.84 -16.78 15.41
N ILE A 101 -45.68 -16.47 14.83
CA ILE A 101 -44.75 -15.48 15.40
C ILE A 101 -45.01 -14.05 14.91
N GLU A 102 -45.42 -13.88 13.65
CA GLU A 102 -45.62 -12.56 13.05
C GLU A 102 -47.08 -12.11 13.06
N ASP A 103 -48.05 -12.98 12.74
CA ASP A 103 -49.47 -12.59 12.57
C ASP A 103 -50.50 -13.74 12.58
N SER A 104 -50.90 -14.21 13.76
CA SER A 104 -51.73 -15.42 13.90
C SER A 104 -53.18 -15.26 13.42
N ARG A 105 -53.60 -14.03 13.10
CA ARG A 105 -54.92 -13.70 12.58
C ARG A 105 -54.88 -13.18 11.14
N PHE A 106 -53.75 -13.35 10.44
CA PHE A 106 -53.48 -12.82 9.10
C PHE A 106 -54.65 -12.98 8.12
N PHE A 107 -55.22 -14.18 8.02
CA PHE A 107 -56.32 -14.49 7.09
C PHE A 107 -57.69 -13.93 7.50
N THR A 108 -57.81 -13.29 8.68
CA THR A 108 -59.10 -12.84 9.23
C THR A 108 -59.29 -11.32 9.22
N HIS A 109 -58.20 -10.54 9.16
CA HIS A 109 -58.26 -9.08 9.12
C HIS A 109 -57.94 -8.53 7.73
N ASN A 110 -58.22 -7.25 7.49
CA ASN A 110 -58.06 -6.56 6.20
C ASN A 110 -56.74 -5.77 6.11
N GLY A 111 -55.60 -6.46 6.26
CA GLY A 111 -54.28 -5.83 6.27
C GLY A 111 -53.92 -5.05 7.55
N PHE A 112 -54.89 -4.69 8.40
CA PHE A 112 -54.68 -4.05 9.70
C PHE A 112 -55.51 -4.72 10.81
N ASP A 113 -54.84 -5.17 11.87
CA ASP A 113 -55.49 -5.79 13.03
C ASP A 113 -55.68 -4.79 14.17
N LEU A 114 -56.83 -4.10 14.16
CA LEU A 114 -57.16 -3.08 15.16
C LEU A 114 -57.14 -3.60 16.61
N PRO A 115 -57.76 -4.75 16.96
CA PRO A 115 -57.66 -5.30 18.32
C PRO A 115 -56.22 -5.57 18.76
N ARG A 116 -55.37 -6.11 17.88
CA ARG A 116 -53.95 -6.37 18.20
C ARG A 116 -53.18 -5.07 18.37
N PHE A 117 -53.40 -4.10 17.47
CA PHE A 117 -52.77 -2.78 17.55
C PHE A 117 -53.09 -2.08 18.87
N ILE A 118 -54.38 -2.02 19.25
CA ILE A 118 -54.80 -1.42 20.53
C ILE A 118 -54.22 -2.18 21.73
N SER A 119 -54.28 -3.52 21.71
CA SER A 119 -53.74 -4.36 22.80
C SER A 119 -52.24 -4.13 23.01
N SER A 120 -51.47 -4.06 21.91
CA SER A 120 -50.03 -3.78 21.96
C SER A 120 -49.74 -2.38 22.49
N ALA A 121 -50.51 -1.36 22.09
CA ALA A 121 -50.35 0.01 22.58
C ALA A 121 -50.59 0.11 24.10
N PHE A 122 -51.63 -0.56 24.62
CA PHE A 122 -51.88 -0.62 26.07
C PHE A 122 -50.76 -1.35 26.82
N SER A 123 -50.25 -2.46 26.27
CA SER A 123 -49.13 -3.21 26.87
C SER A 123 -47.85 -2.37 26.93
N ASN A 124 -47.54 -1.64 25.86
CA ASN A 124 -46.37 -0.76 25.78
C ASN A 124 -46.45 0.42 26.75
N LEU A 125 -47.63 1.05 26.86
CA LEU A 125 -47.90 2.11 27.85
C LEU A 125 -47.71 1.62 29.29
N ARG A 126 -48.08 0.37 29.58
CA ARG A 126 -47.95 -0.23 30.92
C ARG A 126 -46.51 -0.63 31.26
N THR A 127 -45.73 -1.07 30.28
CA THR A 127 -44.36 -1.59 30.49
C THR A 127 -43.28 -0.53 30.35
N GLY A 128 -43.61 0.66 29.84
CA GLY A 128 -42.63 1.74 29.60
C GLY A 128 -41.63 1.41 28.48
N SER A 129 -41.89 0.35 27.70
CA SER A 129 -41.06 -0.08 26.57
C SER A 129 -41.82 0.10 25.26
N LEU A 130 -41.13 0.59 24.23
CA LEU A 130 -41.66 0.65 22.86
C LEU A 130 -41.43 -0.71 22.17
N ALA A 131 -42.06 -1.78 22.64
CA ALA A 131 -41.95 -3.09 22.00
C ALA A 131 -42.81 -3.15 20.72
N GLN A 132 -42.20 -3.43 19.56
CA GLN A 132 -42.90 -3.71 18.32
C GLN A 132 -43.72 -5.01 18.45
N GLY A 133 -45.05 -4.92 18.51
CA GLY A 133 -45.91 -6.12 18.56
C GLY A 133 -47.27 -5.98 17.88
N GLY A 134 -47.60 -4.80 17.36
CA GLY A 134 -48.91 -4.48 16.80
C GLY A 134 -49.02 -4.55 15.26
N SER A 135 -47.93 -4.73 14.52
CA SER A 135 -47.94 -4.78 13.05
C SER A 135 -48.42 -6.14 12.54
N THR A 136 -49.17 -6.14 11.44
CA THR A 136 -49.57 -7.34 10.67
C THR A 136 -48.49 -7.73 9.65
N LEU A 137 -48.59 -8.91 9.02
CA LEU A 137 -47.71 -9.29 7.92
C LEU A 137 -47.84 -8.34 6.71
N THR A 138 -49.05 -7.92 6.36
CA THR A 138 -49.28 -6.94 5.28
C THR A 138 -48.59 -5.61 5.60
N MET A 139 -48.69 -5.14 6.86
CA MET A 139 -47.98 -3.95 7.35
C MET A 139 -46.46 -4.09 7.26
N GLN A 140 -45.92 -5.22 7.69
CA GLN A 140 -44.49 -5.49 7.57
C GLN A 140 -44.03 -5.53 6.10
N THR A 141 -44.88 -6.01 5.19
CA THR A 141 -44.60 -6.04 3.75
C THR A 141 -44.47 -4.61 3.20
N ILE A 142 -45.44 -3.74 3.49
CA ILE A 142 -45.40 -2.32 3.11
C ILE A 142 -44.22 -1.60 3.75
N ASP A 143 -44.00 -1.82 5.05
CA ASP A 143 -42.92 -1.19 5.80
C ASP A 143 -41.54 -1.54 5.23
N ASN A 144 -41.28 -2.84 5.01
CA ASN A 144 -39.97 -3.30 4.54
C ASN A 144 -39.67 -2.98 3.08
N PHE A 145 -40.68 -2.91 2.20
CA PHE A 145 -40.46 -2.80 0.76
C PHE A 145 -40.87 -1.45 0.15
N LEU A 146 -41.54 -0.57 0.91
CA LEU A 146 -41.90 0.78 0.47
C LEU A 146 -41.48 1.87 1.45
N ILE A 147 -41.88 1.78 2.72
CA ILE A 147 -41.67 2.89 3.68
C ILE A 147 -40.21 3.00 4.09
N LYS A 148 -39.60 1.93 4.65
CA LYS A 148 -38.19 1.96 5.08
C LYS A 148 -37.21 2.32 3.96
N PRO A 149 -37.31 1.76 2.74
CA PRO A 149 -36.42 2.19 1.65
C PRO A 149 -36.50 3.69 1.36
N GLN A 150 -37.69 4.28 1.46
CA GLN A 150 -37.87 5.73 1.29
C GLN A 150 -37.32 6.52 2.48
N GLU A 151 -37.50 6.03 3.71
CA GLU A 151 -36.94 6.66 4.91
C GLU A 151 -35.41 6.64 4.90
N GLU A 152 -34.79 5.50 4.57
CA GLU A 152 -33.34 5.35 4.46
C GLU A 152 -32.76 6.31 3.42
N LYS A 153 -33.43 6.45 2.28
CA LYS A 153 -33.06 7.39 1.22
C LYS A 153 -33.11 8.85 1.71
N ASP A 154 -34.15 9.23 2.43
CA ASP A 154 -34.30 10.60 2.94
C ASP A 154 -33.29 10.88 4.07
N GLU A 155 -33.02 9.91 4.95
CA GLU A 155 -31.98 10.02 5.98
C GLU A 155 -30.58 10.20 5.37
N GLN A 156 -30.26 9.47 4.29
CA GLN A 156 -29.02 9.65 3.54
C GLN A 156 -28.93 11.04 2.87
N ALA A 157 -30.06 11.61 2.48
CA ALA A 157 -30.15 13.00 2.01
C ALA A 157 -30.09 14.04 3.15
N GLY A 158 -29.89 13.62 4.40
CA GLY A 158 -29.81 14.48 5.58
C GLY A 158 -31.19 14.92 6.12
N ILE A 159 -32.28 14.34 5.61
CA ILE A 159 -33.64 14.62 6.07
C ILE A 159 -33.92 13.74 7.29
N ARG A 160 -34.22 14.36 8.44
CA ARG A 160 -34.60 13.63 9.65
C ARG A 160 -36.08 13.85 9.95
N TYR A 161 -36.83 12.75 10.02
CA TYR A 161 -38.23 12.80 10.39
C TYR A 161 -38.41 13.06 11.88
N SER A 162 -39.24 14.05 12.20
CA SER A 162 -39.73 14.31 13.53
C SER A 162 -40.59 13.17 14.06
N PRO A 163 -40.83 13.09 15.39
CA PRO A 163 -41.75 12.10 15.95
C PRO A 163 -43.15 12.14 15.35
N LEU A 164 -43.61 13.32 14.90
CA LEU A 164 -44.91 13.46 14.25
C LEU A 164 -44.90 12.86 12.84
N GLU A 165 -43.86 13.11 12.05
CA GLU A 165 -43.73 12.54 10.69
C GLU A 165 -43.60 11.01 10.73
N LYS A 166 -42.90 10.44 11.72
CA LYS A 166 -42.87 8.99 11.92
C LYS A 166 -44.24 8.40 12.26
N ILE A 167 -45.10 9.15 12.96
CA ILE A 167 -46.50 8.76 13.16
C ILE A 167 -47.29 8.86 11.86
N GLU A 168 -47.05 9.89 11.03
CA GLU A 168 -47.66 10.01 9.71
C GLU A 168 -47.30 8.82 8.80
N HIS A 169 -46.03 8.43 8.75
CA HIS A 169 -45.59 7.25 8.00
C HIS A 169 -46.25 5.97 8.50
N LYS A 170 -46.41 5.81 9.83
CA LYS A 170 -47.14 4.66 10.38
C LYS A 170 -48.60 4.63 9.96
N ILE A 171 -49.24 5.79 9.83
CA ILE A 171 -50.61 5.90 9.31
C ILE A 171 -50.66 5.57 7.82
N GLN A 172 -49.66 6.02 7.04
CA GLN A 172 -49.54 5.68 5.61
C GLN A 172 -49.31 4.19 5.40
N GLU A 173 -48.47 3.55 6.22
CA GLU A 173 -48.24 2.11 6.25
C GLU A 173 -49.56 1.35 6.47
N ILE A 174 -50.35 1.74 7.47
CA ILE A 174 -51.67 1.13 7.74
C ILE A 174 -52.60 1.29 6.53
N TYR A 175 -52.69 2.50 5.97
CA TYR A 175 -53.55 2.79 4.82
C TYR A 175 -53.15 1.97 3.58
N LEU A 176 -51.86 1.93 3.24
CA LEU A 176 -51.34 1.15 2.13
C LEU A 176 -51.52 -0.36 2.35
N SER A 177 -51.41 -0.82 3.60
CA SER A 177 -51.64 -2.23 3.94
C SER A 177 -53.09 -2.63 3.71
N MET A 178 -54.03 -1.81 4.17
CA MET A 178 -55.46 -2.04 3.93
C MET A 178 -55.78 -2.01 2.43
N ARG A 179 -55.16 -1.11 1.66
CA ARG A 179 -55.30 -1.06 0.20
C ARG A 179 -54.77 -2.32 -0.48
N LEU A 180 -53.53 -2.72 -0.17
CA LEU A 180 -52.92 -3.91 -0.75
C LEU A 180 -53.78 -5.17 -0.48
N ASP A 181 -54.29 -5.31 0.74
CA ASP A 181 -55.17 -6.42 1.15
C ASP A 181 -56.52 -6.45 0.41
N HIS A 182 -56.95 -5.31 -0.15
CA HIS A 182 -58.14 -5.22 -1.00
C HIS A 182 -57.87 -5.52 -2.47
N LEU A 183 -56.63 -5.34 -2.92
CA LEU A 183 -56.21 -5.52 -4.32
C LEU A 183 -55.73 -6.95 -4.58
N GLU A 184 -55.05 -7.55 -3.60
CA GLU A 184 -54.34 -8.81 -3.75
C GLU A 184 -54.82 -9.86 -2.73
N SER A 185 -54.65 -11.13 -3.07
CA SER A 185 -55.02 -12.20 -2.15
C SER A 185 -54.06 -12.26 -0.95
N LYS A 186 -54.53 -12.83 0.16
CA LYS A 186 -53.67 -13.09 1.34
C LYS A 186 -52.48 -13.98 1.00
N GLU A 187 -52.70 -14.93 0.10
CA GLU A 187 -51.70 -15.87 -0.37
C GLU A 187 -50.60 -15.14 -1.14
N ASP A 188 -50.98 -14.24 -2.06
CA ASP A 188 -50.06 -13.42 -2.84
C ASP A 188 -49.25 -12.47 -1.95
N ILE A 189 -49.88 -11.83 -0.96
CA ILE A 189 -49.19 -10.95 -0.01
C ILE A 189 -48.18 -11.74 0.84
N LEU A 190 -48.55 -12.94 1.32
CA LEU A 190 -47.64 -13.79 2.08
C LEU A 190 -46.45 -14.22 1.21
N VAL A 191 -46.71 -14.68 0.00
CA VAL A 191 -45.67 -15.10 -0.95
C VAL A 191 -44.76 -13.93 -1.30
N ALA A 192 -45.30 -12.74 -1.56
CA ALA A 192 -44.53 -11.53 -1.79
C ALA A 192 -43.60 -11.20 -0.62
N TYR A 193 -44.11 -11.30 0.62
CA TYR A 193 -43.30 -11.13 1.83
C TYR A 193 -42.18 -12.16 1.92
N LEU A 194 -42.51 -13.46 1.83
CA LEU A 194 -41.57 -14.56 2.01
C LEU A 194 -40.53 -14.62 0.90
N ASN A 195 -40.87 -14.23 -0.32
CA ASN A 195 -39.90 -14.09 -1.38
C ASN A 195 -38.98 -12.90 -1.11
N LYS A 196 -39.42 -11.77 -0.55
CA LYS A 196 -38.60 -10.55 -0.47
C LYS A 196 -37.85 -10.32 0.84
N ILE A 197 -38.28 -10.92 1.93
CA ILE A 197 -37.72 -10.66 3.25
C ILE A 197 -36.28 -11.18 3.38
N ASN A 198 -35.48 -10.48 4.18
CA ASN A 198 -34.11 -10.87 4.46
C ASN A 198 -34.07 -11.91 5.58
N PHE A 199 -33.54 -13.10 5.29
CA PHE A 199 -33.38 -14.21 6.24
C PHE A 199 -31.99 -14.26 6.89
N GLY A 200 -31.10 -13.33 6.55
CA GLY A 200 -29.76 -13.24 7.11
C GLY A 200 -28.74 -14.13 6.42
N SER A 201 -29.08 -14.68 5.24
CA SER A 201 -28.16 -15.40 4.35
C SER A 201 -27.13 -14.45 3.73
N SER A 202 -26.01 -14.99 3.24
CA SER A 202 -24.88 -14.21 2.73
C SER A 202 -25.24 -13.31 1.53
N MET A 203 -24.54 -12.17 1.44
CA MET A 203 -24.40 -11.34 0.23
C MET A 203 -25.69 -10.99 -0.53
N ASN A 204 -26.69 -10.47 0.19
CA ASN A 204 -27.93 -9.94 -0.39
C ASN A 204 -28.87 -10.99 -1.00
N THR A 205 -28.65 -12.28 -0.75
CA THR A 205 -29.66 -13.32 -1.03
C THR A 205 -30.87 -13.09 -0.13
N ARG A 206 -32.06 -12.96 -0.74
CA ARG A 206 -33.33 -12.70 -0.07
C ARG A 206 -34.35 -13.71 -0.54
N GLY A 207 -35.26 -14.12 0.34
CA GLY A 207 -36.32 -15.07 0.02
C GLY A 207 -36.17 -16.43 0.67
N ILE A 208 -37.31 -17.04 0.95
CA ILE A 208 -37.39 -18.25 1.78
C ILE A 208 -36.75 -19.49 1.14
N GLN A 209 -36.81 -19.64 -0.19
CA GLN A 209 -36.16 -20.75 -0.89
C GLN A 209 -34.64 -20.69 -0.74
N LYS A 210 -34.04 -19.54 -1.06
CA LYS A 210 -32.59 -19.34 -0.87
C LYS A 210 -32.18 -19.43 0.59
N ALA A 211 -33.05 -19.05 1.52
CA ALA A 211 -32.81 -19.26 2.94
C ALA A 211 -32.84 -20.75 3.32
N ALA A 212 -33.78 -21.53 2.77
CA ALA A 212 -33.85 -22.97 2.99
C ALA A 212 -32.61 -23.69 2.44
N GLU A 213 -32.14 -23.31 1.25
CA GLU A 213 -30.88 -23.80 0.68
C GLU A 213 -29.68 -23.38 1.53
N TYR A 214 -29.58 -22.10 1.88
CA TYR A 214 -28.46 -21.55 2.65
C TYR A 214 -28.33 -22.20 4.03
N TYR A 215 -29.43 -22.29 4.77
CA TYR A 215 -29.41 -22.82 6.13
C TYR A 215 -29.48 -24.35 6.16
N PHE A 216 -30.18 -25.00 5.23
CA PHE A 216 -30.52 -26.42 5.36
C PHE A 216 -30.17 -27.27 4.14
N GLY A 217 -29.73 -26.67 3.02
CA GLY A 217 -29.45 -27.38 1.78
C GLY A 217 -30.67 -28.07 1.20
N LYS A 218 -31.85 -27.48 1.39
CA LYS A 218 -33.15 -28.05 1.04
C LYS A 218 -33.99 -27.05 0.27
N ASP A 219 -34.88 -27.59 -0.54
CA ASP A 219 -36.00 -26.83 -1.08
C ASP A 219 -36.99 -26.47 0.03
N VAL A 220 -37.69 -25.35 -0.14
CA VAL A 220 -38.69 -24.87 0.81
C VAL A 220 -39.76 -25.92 1.09
N GLU A 221 -40.11 -26.72 0.08
CA GLU A 221 -41.10 -27.81 0.13
C GLU A 221 -40.72 -28.91 1.12
N GLN A 222 -39.43 -29.02 1.46
CA GLN A 222 -38.86 -30.08 2.29
C GLN A 222 -38.64 -29.64 3.75
N LEU A 223 -38.99 -28.40 4.10
CA LEU A 223 -38.79 -27.86 5.44
C LEU A 223 -39.66 -28.59 6.47
N ASN A 224 -39.03 -29.00 7.58
CA ASN A 224 -39.76 -29.53 8.74
C ASN A 224 -40.10 -28.44 9.77
N LEU A 225 -40.92 -28.80 10.76
CA LEU A 225 -41.38 -27.90 11.83
C LEU A 225 -40.27 -27.05 12.47
N SER A 226 -39.14 -27.65 12.82
CA SER A 226 -38.05 -26.94 13.53
C SER A 226 -37.31 -25.98 12.60
N GLU A 227 -37.15 -26.34 11.32
CA GLU A 227 -36.54 -25.53 10.27
C GLU A 227 -37.45 -24.36 9.88
N SER A 228 -38.75 -24.61 9.70
CA SER A 228 -39.79 -23.60 9.49
C SER A 228 -39.85 -22.61 10.65
N ALA A 229 -39.82 -23.09 11.90
CA ALA A 229 -39.82 -22.23 13.08
C ALA A 229 -38.54 -21.39 13.19
N PHE A 230 -37.40 -21.90 12.73
CA PHE A 230 -36.17 -21.14 12.63
C PHE A 230 -36.29 -20.01 11.62
N LEU A 231 -36.69 -20.30 10.37
CA LEU A 231 -36.81 -19.29 9.32
C LEU A 231 -37.84 -18.23 9.66
N ALA A 232 -38.99 -18.61 10.23
CA ALA A 232 -39.96 -17.63 10.71
C ALA A 232 -39.43 -16.77 11.88
N GLY A 233 -38.54 -17.31 12.70
CA GLY A 233 -37.94 -16.55 13.81
C GLY A 233 -36.81 -15.61 13.38
N VAL A 234 -36.03 -15.98 12.36
CA VAL A 234 -34.78 -15.31 11.97
C VAL A 234 -35.04 -13.91 11.39
N VAL A 235 -36.16 -13.71 10.69
CA VAL A 235 -36.52 -12.45 9.99
C VAL A 235 -36.58 -11.24 10.91
N ASN A 236 -36.83 -11.46 12.20
CA ASN A 236 -36.93 -10.39 13.20
C ASN A 236 -35.59 -9.66 13.43
N ALA A 237 -34.48 -10.40 13.43
CA ALA A 237 -33.14 -9.83 13.55
C ALA A 237 -32.13 -10.72 12.80
N PRO A 238 -32.13 -10.67 11.45
CA PRO A 238 -31.43 -11.68 10.65
C PRO A 238 -29.92 -11.74 10.93
N ALA A 239 -29.30 -10.58 11.15
CA ALA A 239 -27.88 -10.49 11.46
C ALA A 239 -27.49 -11.09 12.83
N LEU A 240 -28.41 -11.07 13.80
CA LEU A 240 -28.21 -11.59 15.16
C LEU A 240 -28.50 -13.09 15.25
N TYR A 241 -29.45 -13.57 14.44
CA TYR A 241 -29.92 -14.95 14.49
C TYR A 241 -29.30 -15.85 13.41
N ASN A 242 -28.33 -15.37 12.64
CA ASN A 242 -27.55 -16.23 11.74
C ASN A 242 -26.53 -17.08 12.54
N PRO A 243 -26.73 -18.40 12.70
CA PRO A 243 -25.85 -19.27 13.48
C PRO A 243 -24.43 -19.43 12.91
N TYR A 244 -24.21 -19.17 11.61
CA TYR A 244 -22.91 -19.33 10.95
C TYR A 244 -21.87 -18.29 11.40
N LYS A 245 -22.30 -17.17 12.01
CA LYS A 245 -21.39 -16.19 12.64
C LYS A 245 -20.67 -16.72 13.88
N GLY A 246 -21.03 -17.91 14.36
CA GLY A 246 -20.34 -18.59 15.46
C GLY A 246 -20.36 -17.78 16.77
N TYR A 247 -19.17 -17.52 17.33
CA TYR A 247 -18.99 -16.70 18.53
C TYR A 247 -18.12 -15.48 18.22
N SER A 248 -18.67 -14.28 18.39
CA SER A 248 -17.88 -13.04 18.32
C SER A 248 -17.37 -12.66 19.71
N LYS A 249 -16.04 -12.56 19.84
CA LYS A 249 -15.40 -12.00 21.05
C LYS A 249 -15.67 -10.50 21.20
N GLU A 250 -15.69 -9.76 20.09
CA GLU A 250 -15.94 -8.32 20.06
C GLU A 250 -17.33 -7.98 20.59
N TYR A 251 -18.36 -8.69 20.11
CA TYR A 251 -19.75 -8.47 20.51
C TYR A 251 -20.20 -9.34 21.69
N GLN A 252 -19.30 -10.15 22.26
CA GLN A 252 -19.59 -11.15 23.31
C GLN A 252 -20.84 -12.00 23.02
N THR A 253 -21.10 -12.29 21.75
CA THR A 253 -22.37 -12.87 21.29
C THR A 253 -22.13 -14.27 20.74
N ASN A 254 -22.92 -15.23 21.25
CA ASN A 254 -23.03 -16.57 20.69
C ASN A 254 -24.25 -16.62 19.76
N TYR A 255 -24.00 -16.45 18.45
CA TYR A 255 -25.05 -16.35 17.44
C TYR A 255 -25.84 -17.66 17.31
N TYR A 256 -25.18 -18.80 17.46
CA TYR A 256 -25.84 -20.11 17.49
C TYR A 256 -26.86 -20.24 18.64
N LYS A 257 -26.50 -19.76 19.84
CA LYS A 257 -27.40 -19.77 21.00
C LYS A 257 -28.57 -18.82 20.80
N ALA A 258 -28.32 -17.62 20.26
CA ALA A 258 -29.36 -16.64 19.94
C ALA A 258 -30.36 -17.21 18.93
N ALA A 259 -29.86 -17.79 17.83
CA ALA A 259 -30.64 -18.49 16.81
C ALA A 259 -31.51 -19.61 17.40
N THR A 260 -30.92 -20.48 18.22
CA THR A 260 -31.61 -21.60 18.88
C THR A 260 -32.74 -21.10 19.79
N GLN A 261 -32.49 -20.05 20.57
CA GLN A 261 -33.49 -19.48 21.47
C GLN A 261 -34.65 -18.89 20.67
N ARG A 262 -34.35 -18.13 19.61
CA ARG A 262 -35.37 -17.51 18.77
C ARG A 262 -36.29 -18.53 18.10
N ARG A 263 -35.71 -19.60 17.53
CA ARG A 263 -36.48 -20.74 16.98
C ARG A 263 -37.40 -21.38 18.03
N ASN A 264 -36.94 -21.50 19.27
CA ASN A 264 -37.76 -22.05 20.36
C ASN A 264 -38.90 -21.11 20.80
N GLU A 265 -38.71 -19.80 20.67
CA GLU A 265 -39.77 -18.81 20.87
C GLU A 265 -40.85 -18.97 19.79
N THR A 266 -40.47 -19.11 18.52
CA THR A 266 -41.40 -19.40 17.42
C THR A 266 -42.21 -20.67 17.69
N LEU A 267 -41.55 -21.78 18.05
CA LEU A 267 -42.23 -23.02 18.43
C LEU A 267 -43.22 -22.82 19.59
N SER A 268 -42.86 -21.99 20.57
CA SER A 268 -43.75 -21.69 21.71
C SER A 268 -44.98 -20.92 21.28
N MET A 269 -44.84 -20.01 20.32
CA MET A 269 -45.97 -19.28 19.73
C MET A 269 -46.85 -20.19 18.88
N MET A 270 -46.26 -21.12 18.13
CA MET A 270 -47.02 -22.12 17.37
C MET A 270 -47.88 -22.99 18.30
N LEU A 271 -47.32 -23.42 19.44
CA LEU A 271 -48.07 -24.16 20.46
C LEU A 271 -49.19 -23.31 21.08
N MET A 272 -48.88 -22.07 21.46
CA MET A 272 -49.83 -21.14 22.09
C MET A 272 -51.04 -20.86 21.19
N HIS A 273 -50.82 -20.74 19.88
CA HIS A 273 -51.88 -20.49 18.89
C HIS A 273 -52.55 -21.76 18.37
N GLY A 274 -52.10 -22.94 18.80
CA GLY A 274 -52.73 -24.22 18.47
C GLY A 274 -52.34 -24.80 17.11
N TYR A 275 -51.27 -24.31 16.48
CA TYR A 275 -50.74 -24.85 15.23
C TYR A 275 -50.01 -26.18 15.42
N ILE A 276 -49.48 -26.44 16.62
CA ILE A 276 -48.79 -27.68 16.96
C ILE A 276 -49.23 -28.21 18.33
N THR A 277 -49.05 -29.51 18.54
CA THR A 277 -49.28 -30.19 19.80
C THR A 277 -48.10 -30.04 20.77
N GLU A 278 -48.33 -30.31 22.05
CA GLU A 278 -47.27 -30.30 23.07
C GLU A 278 -46.16 -31.34 22.78
N ASN A 279 -46.52 -32.49 22.18
CA ASN A 279 -45.55 -33.51 21.77
C ASN A 279 -44.66 -33.02 20.63
N GLU A 280 -45.23 -32.40 19.60
CA GLU A 280 -44.48 -31.80 18.49
C GLU A 280 -43.57 -30.67 18.95
N TYR A 281 -44.06 -29.80 19.84
CA TYR A 281 -43.27 -28.75 20.48
C TYR A 281 -42.05 -29.33 21.21
N ASN A 282 -42.26 -30.32 22.08
CA ASN A 282 -41.19 -30.91 22.87
C ASN A 282 -40.15 -31.62 21.98
N LEU A 283 -40.62 -32.33 20.94
CA LEU A 283 -39.74 -32.99 19.97
C LEU A 283 -38.92 -31.98 19.16
N ALA A 284 -39.56 -30.97 18.57
CA ALA A 284 -38.88 -29.95 17.77
C ALA A 284 -37.87 -29.15 18.61
N LYS A 285 -38.26 -28.74 19.82
CA LYS A 285 -37.38 -28.01 20.75
C LYS A 285 -36.15 -28.81 21.20
N SER A 286 -36.29 -30.13 21.31
CA SER A 286 -35.17 -31.02 21.67
C SER A 286 -34.16 -31.21 20.53
N THR A 287 -34.55 -30.89 19.29
CA THR A 287 -33.68 -31.01 18.11
C THR A 287 -32.65 -29.87 18.11
N LYS A 288 -31.36 -30.23 18.17
CA LYS A 288 -30.29 -29.24 18.12
C LYS A 288 -30.21 -28.64 16.72
N LEU A 289 -30.24 -27.30 16.63
CA LEU A 289 -30.14 -26.58 15.36
C LEU A 289 -28.89 -26.97 14.57
N ALA A 290 -27.78 -27.28 15.26
CA ALA A 290 -26.51 -27.72 14.67
C ALA A 290 -26.61 -29.01 13.84
N PHE A 291 -27.61 -29.87 14.09
CA PHE A 291 -27.83 -31.10 13.30
C PHE A 291 -28.77 -30.88 12.12
N GLN A 292 -29.34 -29.68 12.00
CA GLN A 292 -30.28 -29.34 10.95
C GLN A 292 -29.65 -28.38 9.95
N VAL A 293 -28.81 -27.45 10.43
CA VAL A 293 -28.09 -26.57 9.53
C VAL A 293 -27.14 -27.37 8.65
N ASN A 294 -27.20 -27.14 7.34
CA ASN A 294 -26.25 -27.73 6.43
C ASN A 294 -24.87 -27.12 6.73
N GLY A 295 -23.80 -27.87 6.46
CA GLY A 295 -22.48 -27.25 6.31
C GLY A 295 -22.55 -26.16 5.23
N GLU A 296 -21.58 -25.25 5.21
CA GLU A 296 -21.56 -24.15 4.24
C GLU A 296 -21.85 -24.67 2.81
N PRO A 297 -22.79 -24.06 2.05
CA PRO A 297 -23.16 -24.54 0.72
C PRO A 297 -21.94 -24.62 -0.20
N SER A 298 -21.82 -25.69 -1.00
CA SER A 298 -20.77 -25.79 -2.03
C SER A 298 -21.02 -24.81 -3.18
N GLU A 299 -19.93 -24.33 -3.79
CA GLU A 299 -19.80 -23.32 -4.87
C GLU A 299 -20.67 -23.50 -6.12
N THR A 300 -21.44 -24.58 -6.26
CA THR A 300 -21.86 -25.14 -7.54
C THR A 300 -22.97 -24.39 -8.29
N GLU A 301 -23.54 -23.29 -7.77
CA GLU A 301 -24.68 -22.62 -8.43
C GLU A 301 -24.61 -21.08 -8.50
N THR A 302 -23.48 -20.45 -8.18
CA THR A 302 -23.36 -18.99 -8.30
C THR A 302 -22.77 -18.57 -9.65
N SER A 303 -23.22 -17.44 -10.19
CA SER A 303 -22.62 -16.81 -11.37
C SER A 303 -21.10 -16.73 -11.21
N SER A 304 -20.33 -16.99 -12.28
CA SER A 304 -18.87 -16.80 -12.29
C SER A 304 -18.46 -15.36 -11.96
N TYR A 305 -19.39 -14.41 -11.96
CA TYR A 305 -19.17 -13.00 -11.67
C TYR A 305 -19.72 -12.57 -10.31
N GLN A 306 -20.14 -13.50 -9.44
CA GLN A 306 -20.90 -13.20 -8.22
C GLN A 306 -20.20 -12.23 -7.26
N TYR A 307 -18.87 -12.35 -7.10
CA TYR A 307 -18.11 -11.44 -6.24
C TYR A 307 -18.14 -10.00 -6.78
N TYR A 308 -17.91 -9.83 -8.08
CA TYR A 308 -17.99 -8.52 -8.73
C TYR A 308 -19.41 -7.95 -8.68
N ILE A 309 -20.43 -8.77 -8.98
CA ILE A 309 -21.84 -8.39 -8.92
C ILE A 309 -22.20 -7.89 -7.52
N THR A 310 -21.69 -8.54 -6.47
CA THR A 310 -21.99 -8.13 -5.09
C THR A 310 -21.39 -6.77 -4.76
N GLN A 311 -20.16 -6.51 -5.20
CA GLN A 311 -19.53 -5.20 -5.00
C GLN A 311 -20.23 -4.10 -5.82
N ALA A 312 -20.63 -4.41 -7.06
CA ALA A 312 -21.41 -3.51 -7.90
C ALA A 312 -22.81 -3.23 -7.29
N ALA A 313 -23.44 -4.20 -6.64
CA ALA A 313 -24.71 -4.01 -5.94
C ALA A 313 -24.59 -3.03 -4.77
N GLU A 314 -23.53 -3.15 -3.95
CA GLU A 314 -23.27 -2.23 -2.85
C GLU A 314 -22.96 -0.81 -3.35
N GLU A 315 -22.24 -0.69 -4.47
CA GLU A 315 -22.01 0.60 -5.11
C GLU A 315 -23.30 1.21 -5.67
N ALA A 316 -24.12 0.42 -6.39
CA ALA A 316 -25.41 0.85 -6.90
C ALA A 316 -26.36 1.28 -5.76
N ARG A 317 -26.33 0.58 -4.62
CA ARG A 317 -27.08 0.96 -3.42
C ARG A 317 -26.64 2.34 -2.91
N LYS A 318 -25.34 2.59 -2.80
CA LYS A 318 -24.80 3.90 -2.39
C LYS A 318 -25.14 5.00 -3.41
N LEU A 319 -25.11 4.68 -4.70
CA LEU A 319 -25.40 5.63 -5.79
C LEU A 319 -26.89 6.01 -5.86
N THR A 320 -27.79 5.05 -5.61
CA THR A 320 -29.25 5.22 -5.78
C THR A 320 -29.97 5.57 -4.49
N GLY A 321 -29.39 5.22 -3.34
CA GLY A 321 -30.00 5.33 -2.01
C GLY A 321 -31.02 4.24 -1.68
N VAL A 322 -31.17 3.22 -2.53
CA VAL A 322 -32.13 2.12 -2.34
C VAL A 322 -31.47 0.77 -2.58
N ASP A 323 -31.97 -0.29 -1.95
CA ASP A 323 -31.41 -1.63 -2.09
C ASP A 323 -31.81 -2.29 -3.43
N PRO A 324 -30.85 -2.65 -4.31
CA PRO A 324 -31.13 -3.33 -5.57
C PRO A 324 -31.76 -4.73 -5.42
N ALA A 325 -31.66 -5.37 -4.25
CA ALA A 325 -32.29 -6.66 -3.99
C ALA A 325 -33.81 -6.56 -3.73
N THR A 326 -34.32 -5.36 -3.44
CA THR A 326 -35.76 -5.10 -3.23
C THR A 326 -36.37 -4.14 -4.23
N THR A 327 -35.54 -3.31 -4.87
CA THR A 327 -35.98 -2.33 -5.86
C THR A 327 -35.44 -2.75 -7.22
N SER A 328 -36.34 -3.12 -8.13
CA SER A 328 -35.98 -3.60 -9.46
C SER A 328 -35.28 -2.50 -10.27
N MET A 329 -34.08 -2.80 -10.78
CA MET A 329 -33.28 -1.91 -11.62
C MET A 329 -32.38 -2.69 -12.60
N LYS A 330 -31.72 -2.00 -13.51
CA LYS A 330 -30.64 -2.51 -14.35
C LYS A 330 -29.36 -1.81 -13.93
N ILE A 331 -28.36 -2.57 -13.52
CA ILE A 331 -27.05 -2.08 -13.13
C ILE A 331 -26.09 -2.37 -14.28
N TYR A 332 -25.55 -1.33 -14.90
CA TYR A 332 -24.51 -1.44 -15.91
C TYR A 332 -23.16 -1.23 -15.25
N THR A 333 -22.22 -2.13 -15.51
CA THR A 333 -20.91 -2.15 -14.87
C THR A 333 -19.78 -1.99 -15.87
N ALA A 334 -18.58 -1.74 -15.37
CA ALA A 334 -17.36 -1.68 -16.16
C ALA A 334 -16.69 -3.06 -16.33
N LEU A 335 -17.34 -4.15 -15.91
CA LEU A 335 -16.77 -5.49 -15.96
C LEU A 335 -16.34 -5.86 -17.38
N ASP A 336 -15.05 -6.15 -17.54
CA ASP A 336 -14.52 -6.85 -18.70
C ASP A 336 -14.57 -8.36 -18.41
N ARG A 337 -15.47 -9.06 -19.11
CA ARG A 337 -15.75 -10.48 -18.86
C ARG A 337 -14.56 -11.36 -19.18
N ASP A 338 -13.79 -11.07 -20.22
CA ASP A 338 -12.64 -11.89 -20.60
C ASP A 338 -11.54 -11.79 -19.54
N VAL A 339 -11.30 -10.57 -19.04
CA VAL A 339 -10.34 -10.33 -17.95
C VAL A 339 -10.81 -10.96 -16.64
N GLN A 340 -12.10 -10.83 -16.31
CA GLN A 340 -12.66 -11.43 -15.09
C GLN A 340 -12.64 -12.96 -15.16
N ASP A 341 -12.96 -13.56 -16.30
CA ASP A 341 -12.86 -15.02 -16.50
C ASP A 341 -11.42 -15.50 -16.30
N GLN A 342 -10.44 -14.70 -16.71
CA GLN A 342 -9.03 -15.01 -16.43
C GLN A 342 -8.69 -14.87 -14.94
N MET A 343 -9.23 -13.86 -14.25
CA MET A 343 -9.09 -13.74 -12.78
C MET A 343 -9.71 -14.92 -12.04
N ASN A 344 -10.87 -15.41 -12.50
CA ASN A 344 -11.53 -16.59 -11.94
C ASN A 344 -10.65 -17.83 -12.10
N LYS A 345 -10.10 -18.07 -13.29
CA LYS A 345 -9.11 -19.17 -13.49
C LYS A 345 -7.89 -19.06 -12.59
N ILE A 346 -7.48 -17.85 -12.21
CA ILE A 346 -6.38 -17.67 -11.24
C ILE A 346 -6.82 -18.11 -9.85
N ALA A 347 -8.01 -17.70 -9.41
CA ALA A 347 -8.61 -18.11 -8.13
C ALA A 347 -8.86 -19.64 -8.08
N ASP A 348 -9.32 -20.23 -9.18
CA ASP A 348 -9.59 -21.67 -9.30
C ASP A 348 -8.30 -22.51 -9.47
N LYS A 349 -7.12 -21.84 -9.52
CA LYS A 349 -5.80 -22.45 -9.75
C LYS A 349 -5.68 -23.15 -11.12
N GLU A 350 -6.48 -22.73 -12.09
CA GLU A 350 -6.52 -23.24 -13.47
C GLU A 350 -5.75 -22.37 -14.48
N SER A 351 -5.26 -21.19 -14.06
CA SER A 351 -4.52 -20.26 -14.93
C SER A 351 -3.13 -20.74 -15.38
N GLY A 352 -2.60 -21.79 -14.74
CA GLY A 352 -1.22 -22.25 -14.93
C GLY A 352 -0.17 -21.46 -14.13
N ILE A 353 -0.57 -20.45 -13.35
CA ILE A 353 0.32 -19.82 -12.36
C ILE A 353 0.55 -20.81 -11.21
N ALA A 354 1.81 -21.15 -10.95
CA ALA A 354 2.16 -22.02 -9.83
C ALA A 354 1.79 -21.34 -8.50
N MET A 355 1.04 -22.05 -7.66
CA MET A 355 0.62 -21.60 -6.34
C MET A 355 1.36 -22.37 -5.23
N PRO A 356 1.64 -21.72 -4.09
CA PRO A 356 2.17 -22.40 -2.92
C PRO A 356 1.26 -23.54 -2.44
N ASN A 357 1.86 -24.64 -2.00
CA ASN A 357 1.14 -25.70 -1.29
C ASN A 357 0.95 -25.31 0.19
N ASN A 358 0.13 -24.28 0.44
CA ASN A 358 -0.20 -23.80 1.77
C ASN A 358 -1.71 -23.48 1.81
N PRO A 359 -2.50 -24.14 2.67
CA PRO A 359 -3.95 -23.96 2.71
C PRO A 359 -4.40 -22.57 3.22
N TYR A 360 -3.52 -21.82 3.89
CA TYR A 360 -3.83 -20.49 4.42
C TYR A 360 -3.36 -19.35 3.52
N TYR A 361 -2.62 -19.66 2.45
CA TYR A 361 -2.10 -18.66 1.52
C TYR A 361 -3.24 -18.08 0.68
N GLN A 362 -3.30 -16.76 0.60
CA GLN A 362 -4.34 -16.02 -0.10
C GLN A 362 -3.74 -15.05 -1.13
N ILE A 363 -4.56 -14.68 -2.10
CA ILE A 363 -4.24 -13.68 -3.13
C ILE A 363 -5.41 -12.70 -3.25
N ALA A 364 -5.13 -11.50 -3.76
CA ALA A 364 -6.16 -10.56 -4.15
C ALA A 364 -5.64 -9.61 -5.23
N SER A 365 -6.48 -9.24 -6.18
CA SER A 365 -6.09 -8.34 -7.28
C SER A 365 -7.22 -7.43 -7.71
N VAL A 366 -6.87 -6.23 -8.16
CA VAL A 366 -7.78 -5.28 -8.82
C VAL A 366 -7.17 -4.83 -10.14
N VAL A 367 -8.00 -4.75 -11.17
CA VAL A 367 -7.66 -4.16 -12.48
C VAL A 367 -8.47 -2.89 -12.66
N MET A 368 -7.78 -1.78 -12.90
CA MET A 368 -8.41 -0.47 -13.04
C MET A 368 -7.99 0.20 -14.34
N ASN A 369 -8.95 0.81 -15.04
CA ASN A 369 -8.71 1.67 -16.19
C ASN A 369 -8.20 3.03 -15.72
N ASN A 370 -7.05 3.44 -16.23
CA ASN A 370 -6.34 4.62 -15.75
C ASN A 370 -6.99 5.95 -16.17
N GLN A 371 -7.78 5.95 -17.24
CA GLN A 371 -8.41 7.15 -17.78
C GLN A 371 -9.78 7.43 -17.18
N THR A 372 -10.46 6.38 -16.72
CA THR A 372 -11.84 6.47 -16.24
C THR A 372 -11.96 6.19 -14.75
N GLY A 373 -11.03 5.46 -14.13
CA GLY A 373 -11.20 4.95 -12.76
C GLY A 373 -12.14 3.75 -12.68
N GLU A 374 -12.53 3.19 -13.82
CA GLU A 374 -13.38 2.00 -13.88
C GLU A 374 -12.61 0.76 -13.40
N VAL A 375 -13.21 0.01 -12.48
CA VAL A 375 -12.69 -1.29 -12.01
C VAL A 375 -13.22 -2.38 -12.94
N VAL A 376 -12.37 -2.91 -13.82
CA VAL A 376 -12.80 -3.81 -14.90
C VAL A 376 -12.75 -5.28 -14.51
N ALA A 377 -12.00 -5.65 -13.47
CA ALA A 377 -11.98 -7.00 -12.90
C ALA A 377 -11.43 -6.99 -11.47
N ILE A 378 -11.88 -7.96 -10.66
CA ILE A 378 -11.41 -8.20 -9.29
C ILE A 378 -11.05 -9.68 -9.09
N ASN A 379 -10.17 -9.96 -8.13
CA ASN A 379 -9.87 -11.30 -7.64
C ASN A 379 -9.79 -11.25 -6.12
N ASP A 380 -10.65 -12.00 -5.43
CA ASP A 380 -10.69 -12.06 -3.96
C ASP A 380 -10.00 -13.30 -3.37
N GLY A 381 -9.30 -14.06 -4.22
CA GLY A 381 -8.51 -15.22 -3.84
C GLY A 381 -9.35 -16.48 -3.64
N PHE A 382 -8.92 -17.32 -2.70
CA PHE A 382 -9.49 -18.64 -2.48
C PHE A 382 -10.58 -18.53 -1.40
N ASN A 383 -11.82 -18.36 -1.84
CA ASN A 383 -13.01 -18.45 -0.99
C ASN A 383 -13.63 -19.84 -1.16
N GLU A 384 -13.85 -20.59 -0.09
CA GLU A 384 -14.42 -21.95 -0.16
C GLU A 384 -15.93 -21.96 -0.43
N SER A 385 -16.62 -20.87 -0.03
CA SER A 385 -18.04 -20.70 -0.23
C SER A 385 -18.43 -19.21 -0.21
N MET A 386 -19.65 -18.91 -0.63
CA MET A 386 -20.26 -17.58 -0.45
C MET A 386 -20.48 -17.22 1.02
N ALA A 387 -20.62 -18.20 1.92
CA ALA A 387 -20.83 -17.96 3.34
C ALA A 387 -19.54 -17.49 4.03
N SER A 388 -18.39 -17.98 3.56
CA SER A 388 -17.06 -17.61 4.03
C SER A 388 -16.40 -16.48 3.21
N TYR A 389 -17.12 -15.88 2.26
CA TYR A 389 -16.55 -14.89 1.35
C TYR A 389 -15.94 -13.70 2.09
N ARG A 390 -14.71 -13.37 1.69
CA ARG A 390 -14.01 -12.14 2.10
C ARG A 390 -13.62 -11.35 0.87
N SER A 391 -13.95 -10.07 0.87
CA SER A 391 -13.53 -9.18 -0.22
C SER A 391 -12.15 -8.61 0.06
N ARG A 392 -11.13 -9.41 -0.26
CA ARG A 392 -9.71 -9.06 -0.08
C ARG A 392 -9.23 -7.99 -1.05
N SER A 393 -9.87 -7.86 -2.20
CA SER A 393 -9.53 -6.88 -3.23
C SER A 393 -10.06 -5.47 -2.91
N MET A 394 -11.18 -5.36 -2.19
CA MET A 394 -11.92 -4.10 -2.02
C MET A 394 -12.20 -3.67 -0.58
N VAL A 395 -12.21 -4.59 0.40
CA VAL A 395 -12.65 -4.29 1.78
C VAL A 395 -11.55 -4.58 2.81
N ASP A 396 -10.96 -5.79 2.76
CA ASP A 396 -9.92 -6.19 3.70
C ASP A 396 -8.61 -5.46 3.37
N THR A 397 -7.99 -4.90 4.39
CA THR A 397 -6.75 -4.14 4.25
C THR A 397 -5.55 -5.00 4.64
N HIS A 398 -4.44 -4.77 3.95
CA HIS A 398 -3.16 -5.40 4.23
C HIS A 398 -2.04 -4.35 4.19
N ALA A 399 -0.95 -4.58 4.94
CA ALA A 399 0.17 -3.65 4.98
C ALA A 399 0.83 -3.58 3.59
N PRO A 400 0.81 -2.43 2.89
CA PRO A 400 1.29 -2.31 1.50
C PRO A 400 2.83 -2.45 1.39
N GLY A 401 3.54 -2.24 2.49
CA GLY A 401 5.00 -2.23 2.51
C GLY A 401 5.57 -1.21 1.53
N SER A 402 6.65 -1.58 0.86
CA SER A 402 7.37 -0.68 -0.06
C SER A 402 6.61 -0.23 -1.31
N THR A 403 5.37 -0.66 -1.57
CA THR A 403 4.54 -0.04 -2.62
C THR A 403 4.06 1.36 -2.23
N MET A 404 4.21 1.78 -0.97
CA MET A 404 4.02 3.18 -0.59
C MET A 404 5.14 4.09 -1.10
N LYS A 405 6.34 3.55 -1.33
CA LYS A 405 7.55 4.28 -1.71
C LYS A 405 7.47 5.16 -2.96
N PRO A 406 6.52 5.02 -3.88
CA PRO A 406 6.34 6.01 -4.93
C PRO A 406 5.25 7.03 -4.63
N ILE A 407 4.35 6.71 -3.70
CA ILE A 407 3.14 7.48 -3.35
C ILE A 407 3.47 8.65 -2.43
N LEU A 408 4.31 8.48 -1.40
CA LEU A 408 4.58 9.49 -0.38
C LEU A 408 5.90 10.24 -0.65
N GLU A 409 6.99 9.80 -0.04
CA GLU A 409 8.39 10.11 -0.37
C GLU A 409 8.72 10.64 -1.80
N TYR A 410 8.70 9.86 -2.88
CA TYR A 410 9.20 10.27 -4.19
C TYR A 410 8.22 11.22 -4.87
N ALA A 411 6.91 10.92 -4.87
CA ALA A 411 5.92 11.82 -5.44
C ALA A 411 5.93 13.18 -4.74
N LEU A 412 5.87 13.21 -3.41
CA LEU A 412 5.81 14.46 -2.65
C LEU A 412 7.14 15.21 -2.63
N SER A 413 8.29 14.52 -2.69
CA SER A 413 9.59 15.21 -2.81
C SER A 413 9.78 15.88 -4.17
N PHE A 414 9.28 15.29 -5.25
CA PHE A 414 9.26 15.95 -6.56
C PHE A 414 8.24 17.07 -6.60
N GLU A 415 7.07 16.88 -5.98
CA GLU A 415 6.02 17.89 -5.95
C GLU A 415 6.43 19.13 -5.15
N ASN A 416 7.03 18.95 -3.96
CA ASN A 416 7.17 20.00 -2.95
C ASN A 416 8.61 20.34 -2.57
N CYS A 417 9.56 19.40 -2.63
CA CYS A 417 10.92 19.60 -2.09
C CYS A 417 11.95 20.06 -3.15
N GLY A 418 11.55 20.15 -4.41
CA GLY A 418 12.45 20.54 -5.51
C GLY A 418 13.55 19.52 -5.80
N TRP A 419 13.25 18.25 -5.56
CA TRP A 419 14.17 17.16 -5.87
C TRP A 419 14.19 16.87 -7.38
N ALA A 420 15.35 16.47 -7.88
CA ALA A 420 15.55 15.98 -9.24
C ALA A 420 15.62 14.45 -9.25
N THR A 421 15.21 13.79 -10.34
CA THR A 421 15.27 12.32 -10.45
C THR A 421 16.70 11.77 -10.43
N SER A 422 17.70 12.61 -10.68
CA SER A 422 19.13 12.29 -10.62
C SER A 422 19.75 12.44 -9.25
N ARG A 423 19.00 12.88 -8.23
CA ARG A 423 19.51 13.05 -6.87
C ARG A 423 20.16 11.76 -6.37
N VAL A 424 21.29 11.90 -5.68
CA VAL A 424 21.97 10.81 -5.01
C VAL A 424 21.72 10.91 -3.50
N MET A 425 21.33 9.78 -2.92
CA MET A 425 21.08 9.61 -1.49
C MET A 425 22.23 8.83 -0.85
N ASN A 426 22.47 9.04 0.44
CA ASN A 426 23.49 8.30 1.20
C ASN A 426 22.82 7.25 2.10
N ASP A 427 22.75 6.02 1.62
CA ASP A 427 22.25 4.87 2.35
C ASP A 427 23.28 4.40 3.38
N ARG A 428 22.98 4.69 4.66
CA ARG A 428 23.88 4.51 5.81
C ARG A 428 23.06 4.16 7.04
N LYS A 429 23.73 3.79 8.14
CA LYS A 429 23.06 3.67 9.43
C LYS A 429 22.31 4.95 9.78
N PHE A 430 21.00 4.84 9.88
CA PHE A 430 20.10 5.97 10.07
C PHE A 430 19.19 5.69 11.27
N ASP A 431 19.24 6.55 12.26
CA ASP A 431 18.51 6.43 13.53
C ASP A 431 17.49 7.56 13.61
N VAL A 432 16.22 7.19 13.77
CA VAL A 432 15.11 8.12 13.96
C VAL A 432 14.55 7.89 15.36
N ASN A 433 14.91 8.78 16.30
CA ASN A 433 14.41 8.76 17.68
C ASN A 433 14.63 7.41 18.42
N GLY A 434 15.78 6.76 18.20
CA GLY A 434 16.13 5.46 18.79
C GLY A 434 15.68 4.25 17.94
N HIS A 435 15.00 4.49 16.81
CA HIS A 435 14.67 3.46 15.83
C HIS A 435 15.71 3.46 14.70
N VAL A 436 16.54 2.43 14.67
CA VAL A 436 17.51 2.22 13.58
C VAL A 436 16.80 1.65 12.36
N ILE A 437 16.83 2.39 11.26
CA ILE A 437 16.28 1.95 9.97
C ILE A 437 17.27 0.99 9.31
N VAL A 438 16.75 -0.16 8.88
CA VAL A 438 17.54 -1.24 8.26
C VAL A 438 16.92 -1.59 6.90
N ASN A 439 17.78 -1.81 5.90
CA ASN A 439 17.35 -2.33 4.61
C ASN A 439 17.04 -3.83 4.69
N TYR A 440 16.21 -4.32 3.78
CA TYR A 440 15.80 -5.73 3.77
C TYR A 440 16.99 -6.72 3.72
N ASP A 441 18.08 -6.38 3.03
CA ASP A 441 19.29 -7.20 2.94
C ASP A 441 20.27 -7.02 4.12
N MET A 442 19.86 -6.26 5.14
CA MET A 442 20.62 -5.93 6.34
C MET A 442 21.94 -5.18 6.07
N LYS A 443 22.07 -4.52 4.92
CA LYS A 443 23.27 -3.78 4.52
C LYS A 443 22.97 -2.31 4.22
N TYR A 444 24.01 -1.50 4.21
CA TYR A 444 23.97 -0.11 3.75
C TYR A 444 24.81 0.01 2.47
N HIS A 445 24.29 0.72 1.47
CA HIS A 445 24.84 0.74 0.11
C HIS A 445 25.58 2.04 -0.24
N GLY A 446 25.81 2.92 0.74
CA GLY A 446 26.50 4.20 0.54
C GLY A 446 25.74 5.10 -0.42
N LYS A 447 26.45 5.74 -1.36
CA LYS A 447 25.84 6.61 -2.36
C LYS A 447 25.00 5.80 -3.36
N VAL A 448 23.70 6.08 -3.40
CA VAL A 448 22.72 5.42 -4.28
C VAL A 448 21.92 6.46 -5.05
N SER A 449 21.74 6.26 -6.36
CA SER A 449 20.80 7.09 -7.12
C SER A 449 19.36 6.74 -6.80
N LEU A 450 18.41 7.66 -7.07
CA LEU A 450 16.99 7.36 -6.89
C LEU A 450 16.52 6.19 -7.77
N GLU A 451 17.10 6.00 -8.97
CA GLU A 451 16.84 4.80 -9.80
C GLU A 451 17.22 3.52 -9.06
N ARG A 452 18.40 3.47 -8.43
CA ARG A 452 18.81 2.31 -7.64
C ARG A 452 17.93 2.15 -6.41
N ALA A 453 17.66 3.24 -5.69
CA ALA A 453 16.90 3.21 -4.44
C ALA A 453 15.47 2.67 -4.66
N ILE A 454 14.77 3.12 -5.71
CA ILE A 454 13.42 2.63 -6.02
C ILE A 454 13.45 1.18 -6.54
N ALA A 455 14.44 0.83 -7.36
CA ALA A 455 14.55 -0.50 -7.96
C ALA A 455 14.94 -1.58 -6.96
N GLN A 456 15.85 -1.29 -6.02
CA GLN A 456 16.21 -2.17 -4.90
C GLN A 456 15.28 -2.00 -3.69
N SER A 457 14.39 -1.00 -3.72
CA SER A 457 13.45 -0.72 -2.66
C SER A 457 14.12 -0.46 -1.30
N LEU A 458 15.17 0.37 -1.27
CA LEU A 458 15.93 0.67 -0.05
C LEU A 458 15.10 1.46 0.97
N ASN A 459 15.20 1.14 2.25
CA ASN A 459 14.40 1.72 3.34
C ASN A 459 14.98 3.05 3.81
N VAL A 460 16.30 3.16 3.98
CA VAL A 460 16.93 4.38 4.51
C VAL A 460 16.68 5.59 3.59
N PRO A 461 16.93 5.52 2.27
CA PRO A 461 16.62 6.66 1.39
C PRO A 461 15.14 7.04 1.43
N ALA A 462 14.22 6.07 1.55
CA ALA A 462 12.78 6.33 1.60
C ALA A 462 12.39 7.08 2.88
N VAL A 463 12.84 6.62 4.05
CA VAL A 463 12.52 7.28 5.33
C VAL A 463 13.17 8.66 5.42
N GLU A 464 14.43 8.82 5.00
CA GLU A 464 15.10 10.13 4.96
C GLU A 464 14.36 11.12 4.04
N THR A 465 13.84 10.63 2.91
CA THR A 465 13.01 11.43 2.00
C THR A 465 11.68 11.82 2.65
N MET A 466 11.01 10.90 3.33
CA MET A 466 9.74 11.17 4.00
C MET A 466 9.89 12.23 5.09
N LEU A 467 10.95 12.15 5.90
CA LEU A 467 11.24 13.18 6.91
C LEU A 467 11.47 14.56 6.26
N THR A 468 12.17 14.60 5.13
CA THR A 468 12.36 15.85 4.37
C THR A 468 11.03 16.41 3.86
N VAL A 469 10.16 15.54 3.35
CA VAL A 469 8.81 15.91 2.89
C VAL A 469 7.98 16.45 4.06
N GLU A 470 7.97 15.75 5.19
CA GLU A 470 7.26 16.17 6.40
C GLU A 470 7.77 17.50 6.94
N ASP A 471 9.08 17.72 6.98
CA ASP A 471 9.68 19.02 7.35
C ASP A 471 9.29 20.15 6.38
N THR A 472 9.03 19.82 5.11
CA THR A 472 8.70 20.79 4.07
C THR A 472 7.22 21.18 4.08
N MET A 473 6.31 20.21 4.20
CA MET A 473 4.87 20.44 4.03
C MET A 473 4.04 20.22 5.31
N GLY A 474 4.61 19.56 6.32
CA GLY A 474 3.93 19.18 7.55
C GLY A 474 3.06 17.93 7.42
N ALA A 475 2.91 17.20 8.54
CA ALA A 475 2.15 15.96 8.62
C ALA A 475 0.68 16.10 8.14
N ASN A 476 0.02 17.21 8.48
CA ASN A 476 -1.39 17.42 8.08
C ASN A 476 -1.58 17.45 6.56
N SER A 477 -0.65 18.05 5.80
CA SER A 477 -0.74 18.06 4.34
C SER A 477 -0.49 16.68 3.73
N ILE A 478 0.28 15.82 4.41
CA ILE A 478 0.46 14.41 4.02
C ILE A 478 -0.83 13.62 4.29
N ILE A 479 -1.48 13.85 5.43
CA ILE A 479 -2.79 13.26 5.75
C ILE A 479 -3.83 13.65 4.71
N ASP A 480 -3.92 14.95 4.36
CA ASP A 480 -4.84 15.44 3.34
C ASP A 480 -4.56 14.83 1.96
N TYR A 481 -3.28 14.65 1.62
CA TYR A 481 -2.86 13.99 0.40
C TYR A 481 -3.31 12.51 0.34
N LEU A 482 -3.10 11.74 1.42
CA LEU A 482 -3.58 10.36 1.52
C LEU A 482 -5.10 10.27 1.36
N LYS A 483 -5.86 11.15 2.02
CA LYS A 483 -7.34 11.22 1.87
C LYS A 483 -7.75 11.58 0.44
N SER A 484 -7.01 12.48 -0.21
CA SER A 484 -7.27 12.87 -1.60
C SER A 484 -7.03 11.74 -2.61
N LEU A 485 -6.21 10.76 -2.25
CA LEU A 485 -5.96 9.51 -2.98
C LEU A 485 -6.96 8.39 -2.64
N GLY A 486 -7.96 8.65 -1.80
CA GLY A 486 -9.01 7.69 -1.48
C GLY A 486 -8.66 6.66 -0.40
N PHE A 487 -7.51 6.77 0.27
CA PHE A 487 -7.24 5.97 1.47
C PHE A 487 -8.24 6.31 2.56
N LYS A 488 -8.72 5.30 3.30
CA LYS A 488 -9.66 5.49 4.42
C LYS A 488 -9.16 6.55 5.42
N ASP A 489 -10.06 7.43 5.86
CA ASP A 489 -9.76 8.52 6.80
C ASP A 489 -9.05 8.02 8.07
N GLU A 490 -9.51 6.90 8.64
CA GLU A 490 -8.93 6.30 9.85
C GLU A 490 -7.51 5.74 9.67
N VAL A 491 -7.10 5.45 8.44
CA VAL A 491 -5.73 5.05 8.08
C VAL A 491 -4.88 6.29 7.86
N ALA A 492 -5.39 7.26 7.10
CA ALA A 492 -4.68 8.52 6.81
C ALA A 492 -4.39 9.31 8.09
N GLU A 493 -5.35 9.42 9.01
CA GLU A 493 -5.21 10.18 10.27
C GLU A 493 -4.19 9.59 11.26
N LYS A 494 -3.78 8.33 11.05
CA LYS A 494 -2.75 7.65 11.86
C LYS A 494 -1.34 7.78 11.28
N TYR A 495 -1.16 8.63 10.26
CA TYR A 495 0.11 8.86 9.60
C TYR A 495 1.27 9.01 10.60
N ASP A 496 2.36 8.30 10.32
CA ASP A 496 3.68 8.51 10.89
C ASP A 496 4.76 8.26 9.82
N TYR A 497 6.00 8.69 10.08
CA TYR A 497 7.10 8.60 9.10
C TYR A 497 7.35 7.18 8.56
N GLN A 498 6.96 6.11 9.28
CA GLN A 498 7.12 4.72 8.83
C GLN A 498 6.14 4.33 7.73
N TYR A 499 5.11 5.14 7.45
CA TYR A 499 4.26 4.97 6.26
C TYR A 499 5.09 5.01 4.96
N ALA A 500 6.25 5.68 4.97
CA ALA A 500 7.22 5.71 3.87
C ALA A 500 7.70 4.32 3.41
N ILE A 501 7.61 3.32 4.29
CA ILE A 501 7.95 1.93 4.00
C ILE A 501 6.75 0.99 4.14
N GLY A 502 5.54 1.56 4.26
CA GLY A 502 4.27 0.84 4.43
C GLY A 502 4.21 0.00 5.70
N ALA A 503 4.81 0.49 6.79
CA ALA A 503 4.85 -0.17 8.10
C ALA A 503 3.95 0.54 9.13
N ASN A 504 4.02 0.06 10.38
CA ASN A 504 3.23 0.52 11.52
C ASN A 504 1.71 0.31 11.31
N ASN A 505 0.94 1.39 11.14
CA ASN A 505 -0.52 1.33 10.96
C ASN A 505 -0.95 1.54 9.50
N MET A 506 0.00 1.61 8.56
CA MET A 506 -0.33 1.76 7.15
C MET A 506 -0.94 0.46 6.62
N GLU A 507 -2.18 0.54 6.17
CA GLU A 507 -2.99 -0.57 5.72
C GLU A 507 -3.75 -0.13 4.46
N ALA A 508 -3.82 -0.99 3.44
CA ALA A 508 -4.46 -0.65 2.17
C ALA A 508 -5.11 -1.88 1.52
N THR A 509 -6.18 -1.63 0.77
CA THR A 509 -6.78 -2.61 -0.14
C THR A 509 -6.06 -2.58 -1.50
N PRO A 510 -6.07 -3.68 -2.28
CA PRO A 510 -5.66 -3.63 -3.69
C PRO A 510 -6.38 -2.56 -4.52
N LEU A 511 -7.64 -2.26 -4.23
CA LEU A 511 -8.39 -1.18 -4.85
C LEU A 511 -7.76 0.19 -4.61
N GLU A 512 -7.47 0.54 -3.35
CA GLU A 512 -6.81 1.81 -2.98
C GLU A 512 -5.42 1.92 -3.63
N MET A 513 -4.66 0.83 -3.66
CA MET A 513 -3.35 0.79 -4.29
C MET A 513 -3.44 0.96 -5.83
N ALA A 514 -4.40 0.31 -6.49
CA ALA A 514 -4.62 0.49 -7.92
C ALA A 514 -5.02 1.94 -8.24
N ALA A 515 -5.93 2.51 -7.44
CA ALA A 515 -6.40 3.88 -7.60
C ALA A 515 -5.28 4.91 -7.43
N ALA A 516 -4.43 4.76 -6.42
CA ALA A 516 -3.29 5.63 -6.19
C ALA A 516 -2.25 5.56 -7.33
N TYR A 517 -1.93 4.37 -7.83
CA TYR A 517 -0.98 4.21 -8.93
C TYR A 517 -1.51 4.68 -10.28
N SER A 518 -2.80 4.54 -10.53
CA SER A 518 -3.45 5.10 -11.72
C SER A 518 -3.33 6.61 -11.82
N ALA A 519 -3.29 7.32 -10.68
CA ALA A 519 -3.04 8.76 -10.69
C ALA A 519 -1.68 9.08 -11.34
N PHE A 520 -0.66 8.22 -11.21
CA PHE A 520 0.59 8.39 -11.95
C PHE A 520 0.39 8.22 -13.45
N ALA A 521 -0.35 7.18 -13.87
CA ALA A 521 -0.62 6.93 -15.28
C ALA A 521 -1.41 8.07 -15.97
N ASN A 522 -2.26 8.77 -15.20
CA ASN A 522 -3.15 9.82 -15.69
C ASN A 522 -2.73 11.23 -15.26
N GLY A 523 -1.43 11.53 -15.31
CA GLY A 523 -0.92 12.90 -15.16
C GLY A 523 -1.13 13.52 -13.77
N GLY A 524 -1.29 12.71 -12.73
CA GLY A 524 -1.48 13.15 -11.35
C GLY A 524 -2.95 13.33 -10.94
N THR A 525 -3.90 12.89 -11.77
CA THR A 525 -5.34 12.95 -11.46
C THR A 525 -5.83 11.65 -10.86
N TYR A 526 -6.25 11.70 -9.60
CA TYR A 526 -7.01 10.63 -8.96
C TYR A 526 -8.45 10.66 -9.47
N ILE A 527 -8.95 9.51 -9.91
CA ILE A 527 -10.36 9.31 -10.26
C ILE A 527 -10.92 8.29 -9.30
N GLN A 528 -12.02 8.62 -8.63
CA GLN A 528 -12.68 7.73 -7.69
C GLN A 528 -12.98 6.38 -8.36
N PRO A 529 -12.46 5.26 -7.81
CA PRO A 529 -12.67 3.96 -8.40
C PRO A 529 -14.14 3.57 -8.33
N HIS A 530 -14.66 2.97 -9.39
CA HIS A 530 -16.07 2.59 -9.49
C HIS A 530 -16.28 1.37 -10.39
N LEU A 531 -17.22 0.52 -10.03
CA LEU A 531 -17.64 -0.67 -10.76
C LEU A 531 -18.88 -0.37 -11.61
N VAL A 532 -19.76 0.51 -11.14
CA VAL A 532 -21.06 0.80 -11.77
C VAL A 532 -20.93 2.03 -12.65
N THR A 533 -21.22 1.91 -13.94
CA THR A 533 -21.24 3.05 -14.86
C THR A 533 -22.60 3.75 -14.85
N LYS A 534 -23.69 2.98 -14.75
CA LYS A 534 -25.06 3.51 -14.74
C LYS A 534 -26.05 2.57 -14.05
N VAL A 535 -27.12 3.15 -13.50
CA VAL A 535 -28.30 2.43 -13.02
C VAL A 535 -29.57 2.94 -13.69
N GLU A 536 -30.44 2.04 -14.16
CA GLU A 536 -31.78 2.35 -14.69
C GLU A 536 -32.85 1.66 -13.85
N PHE A 537 -33.83 2.38 -13.32
CA PHE A 537 -34.93 1.74 -12.59
C PHE A 537 -35.85 1.00 -13.57
N SER A 538 -36.29 -0.20 -13.19
CA SER A 538 -37.09 -1.06 -14.09
C SER A 538 -38.48 -0.49 -14.41
N ASP A 539 -39.02 0.35 -13.52
CA ASP A 539 -40.27 1.09 -13.73
C ASP A 539 -40.12 2.28 -14.70
N GLY A 540 -38.92 2.49 -15.26
CA GLY A 540 -38.60 3.59 -16.17
C GLY A 540 -38.60 4.96 -15.50
N SER A 541 -38.73 5.04 -14.17
CA SER A 541 -38.85 6.31 -13.45
C SER A 541 -37.57 7.13 -13.48
N LYS A 542 -36.40 6.49 -13.54
CA LYS A 542 -35.11 7.16 -13.39
C LYS A 542 -33.95 6.41 -14.03
N VAL A 543 -33.00 7.19 -14.54
CA VAL A 543 -31.66 6.73 -14.94
C VAL A 543 -30.63 7.56 -14.17
N ILE A 544 -29.63 6.92 -13.58
CA ILE A 544 -28.56 7.55 -12.81
C ILE A 544 -27.21 7.14 -13.41
N GLU A 545 -26.51 8.10 -14.00
CA GLU A 545 -25.12 7.94 -14.45
C GLU A 545 -24.17 8.08 -13.25
N ASN A 546 -23.16 7.21 -13.16
CA ASN A 546 -22.10 7.36 -12.18
C ASN A 546 -21.09 8.40 -12.68
N ASN A 547 -20.91 9.48 -11.92
CA ASN A 547 -19.99 10.55 -12.25
C ASN A 547 -18.89 10.59 -11.18
N PRO A 548 -17.84 9.76 -11.30
CA PRO A 548 -16.82 9.61 -10.26
C PRO A 548 -16.11 10.95 -10.01
N LYS A 549 -15.83 11.24 -8.74
CA LYS A 549 -15.09 12.44 -8.37
C LYS A 549 -13.67 12.36 -8.92
N GLN A 550 -13.21 13.44 -9.56
CA GLN A 550 -11.84 13.59 -10.02
C GLN A 550 -11.13 14.66 -9.20
N THR A 551 -9.89 14.37 -8.80
CA THR A 551 -9.06 15.28 -7.99
C THR A 551 -7.64 15.31 -8.53
N GLN A 552 -7.11 16.48 -8.86
CA GLN A 552 -5.69 16.63 -9.19
C GLN A 552 -4.87 16.56 -7.90
N VAL A 553 -4.23 15.42 -7.65
CA VAL A 553 -3.50 15.13 -6.40
C VAL A 553 -2.01 15.42 -6.51
N LEU A 554 -1.45 15.39 -7.73
CA LEU A 554 -0.06 15.72 -8.04
C LEU A 554 -0.01 16.57 -9.31
N SER A 555 1.04 17.38 -9.47
CA SER A 555 1.28 18.03 -10.76
C SER A 555 1.62 16.97 -11.84
N PRO A 556 1.28 17.22 -13.12
CA PRO A 556 1.70 16.34 -14.22
C PRO A 556 3.21 16.11 -14.24
N GLN A 557 4.00 17.12 -13.86
CA GLN A 557 5.45 17.05 -13.82
C GLN A 557 5.97 16.10 -12.74
N ALA A 558 5.48 16.20 -11.50
CA ALA A 558 5.88 15.29 -10.44
C ALA A 558 5.42 13.85 -10.74
N SER A 559 4.18 13.70 -11.22
CA SER A 559 3.65 12.40 -11.68
C SER A 559 4.54 11.78 -12.77
N TYR A 560 4.96 12.56 -13.78
CA TYR A 560 5.89 12.07 -14.81
C TYR A 560 7.27 11.70 -14.26
N MET A 561 7.80 12.45 -13.28
CA MET A 561 9.08 12.13 -12.64
C MET A 561 9.01 10.81 -11.85
N VAL A 562 7.89 10.52 -11.19
CA VAL A 562 7.64 9.20 -10.57
C VAL A 562 7.56 8.12 -11.64
N ASN A 563 6.82 8.34 -12.74
CA ASN A 563 6.74 7.41 -13.87
C ASN A 563 8.12 7.11 -14.48
N ASP A 564 9.02 8.09 -14.61
CA ASP A 564 10.38 7.86 -15.12
C ASP A 564 11.15 6.86 -14.24
N LEU A 565 11.05 7.02 -12.92
CA LEU A 565 11.68 6.10 -11.95
C LEU A 565 11.02 4.72 -11.94
N LEU A 566 9.68 4.64 -11.98
CA LEU A 566 8.95 3.36 -12.01
C LEU A 566 9.13 2.60 -13.32
N TYR A 567 9.29 3.31 -14.45
CA TYR A 567 9.69 2.69 -15.71
C TYR A 567 11.08 2.08 -15.61
N LYS A 568 12.04 2.80 -15.02
CA LYS A 568 13.41 2.31 -14.81
C LYS A 568 13.49 1.20 -13.77
N ALA A 569 12.59 1.15 -12.80
CA ALA A 569 12.51 0.02 -11.88
C ALA A 569 12.25 -1.31 -12.62
N VAL A 570 11.47 -1.28 -13.70
CA VAL A 570 11.15 -2.46 -14.53
C VAL A 570 12.15 -2.66 -15.69
N ASN A 571 12.60 -1.57 -16.31
CA ASN A 571 13.33 -1.62 -17.59
C ASN A 571 14.77 -1.06 -17.53
N GLY A 572 15.16 -0.49 -16.40
CA GLY A 572 16.42 0.25 -16.21
C GLY A 572 17.57 -0.62 -15.73
N LYS A 573 18.65 0.04 -15.28
CA LYS A 573 19.94 -0.58 -14.96
C LYS A 573 19.85 -1.59 -13.81
N TYR A 574 18.92 -1.37 -12.88
CA TYR A 574 18.79 -2.15 -11.65
C TYR A 574 17.54 -3.06 -11.64
N ASN A 575 16.97 -3.36 -12.80
CA ASN A 575 15.73 -4.14 -12.89
C ASN A 575 15.84 -5.61 -12.43
N SER A 576 17.05 -6.15 -12.30
CA SER A 576 17.30 -7.53 -11.84
C SER A 576 17.05 -7.73 -10.33
N TYR A 577 16.84 -6.65 -9.56
CA TYR A 577 16.73 -6.71 -8.10
C TYR A 577 15.30 -6.87 -7.55
N ASN A 578 14.27 -6.78 -8.39
CA ASN A 578 12.88 -6.66 -7.92
C ASN A 578 11.88 -7.61 -8.60
N TYR A 579 12.38 -8.65 -9.29
CA TYR A 579 11.60 -9.62 -10.07
C TYR A 579 10.77 -9.07 -11.25
N MET A 580 10.42 -7.77 -11.27
CA MET A 580 9.61 -7.17 -12.33
C MET A 580 10.32 -7.20 -13.67
N GLY A 581 11.64 -6.90 -13.70
CA GLY A 581 12.42 -6.94 -14.94
C GLY A 581 12.45 -8.32 -15.61
N GLY A 582 12.44 -9.40 -14.81
CA GLY A 582 12.37 -10.77 -15.32
C GLY A 582 10.95 -11.16 -15.76
N VAL A 583 9.93 -10.78 -14.99
CA VAL A 583 8.53 -11.11 -15.28
C VAL A 583 7.99 -10.41 -16.52
N PHE A 584 8.38 -9.16 -16.75
CA PHE A 584 7.96 -8.36 -17.91
C PHE A 584 9.00 -8.37 -19.06
N ALA A 585 10.00 -9.25 -18.98
CA ALA A 585 10.94 -9.44 -20.08
C ALA A 585 10.19 -9.88 -21.35
N GLY A 586 10.38 -9.13 -22.44
CA GLY A 586 9.73 -9.44 -23.72
C GLY A 586 8.25 -9.06 -23.79
N ALA A 587 7.76 -8.21 -22.86
CA ALA A 587 6.35 -7.82 -22.81
C ALA A 587 5.79 -7.21 -24.11
N GLY A 588 6.62 -6.47 -24.84
CA GLY A 588 6.21 -5.79 -26.07
C GLY A 588 5.45 -4.48 -25.83
N TYR A 589 5.22 -4.07 -24.58
CA TYR A 589 4.60 -2.80 -24.21
C TYR A 589 5.33 -2.11 -23.04
N PRO A 590 5.23 -0.78 -22.88
CA PRO A 590 5.82 -0.06 -21.76
C PRO A 590 5.14 -0.41 -20.44
N VAL A 591 5.93 -0.82 -19.44
CA VAL A 591 5.45 -1.19 -18.11
C VAL A 591 6.18 -0.39 -17.04
N TYR A 592 5.40 0.04 -16.05
CA TYR A 592 5.82 0.74 -14.85
C TYR A 592 5.43 -0.11 -13.65
N GLY A 593 6.13 0.00 -12.54
CA GLY A 593 5.64 -0.64 -11.33
C GLY A 593 6.58 -0.67 -10.15
N LYS A 594 6.05 -1.21 -9.06
CA LYS A 594 6.71 -1.31 -7.77
C LYS A 594 6.33 -2.58 -7.04
N THR A 595 7.28 -3.13 -6.29
CA THR A 595 7.09 -4.24 -5.35
C THR A 595 6.92 -3.76 -3.91
N GLY A 596 6.23 -4.56 -3.10
CA GLY A 596 6.09 -4.36 -1.66
C GLY A 596 6.24 -5.67 -0.91
N THR A 597 6.75 -5.55 0.31
CA THR A 597 6.82 -6.65 1.29
C THR A 597 6.64 -6.03 2.66
N SER A 598 5.80 -6.65 3.48
CA SER A 598 5.63 -6.34 4.89
C SER A 598 6.00 -7.56 5.73
N ASP A 599 6.44 -7.32 6.96
CA ASP A 599 6.73 -8.35 7.94
C ASP A 599 5.61 -8.42 9.00
N TRP A 600 5.46 -9.58 9.61
CA TRP A 600 4.80 -9.70 10.91
C TRP A 600 5.59 -8.94 11.97
N ASP A 601 4.87 -8.55 13.03
CA ASP A 601 5.51 -8.04 14.24
C ASP A 601 6.55 -9.05 14.79
N ASP A 602 7.70 -8.52 15.23
CA ASP A 602 8.83 -9.31 15.72
C ASP A 602 8.46 -10.24 16.89
N SER A 603 7.48 -9.85 17.72
CA SER A 603 7.01 -10.68 18.83
C SER A 603 6.32 -11.96 18.37
N VAL A 604 5.79 -11.96 17.14
CA VAL A 604 5.05 -13.07 16.53
C VAL A 604 5.95 -13.93 15.66
N ALA A 605 6.94 -13.34 14.98
CA ALA A 605 7.82 -14.00 14.02
C ALA A 605 8.43 -15.32 14.53
N GLN A 606 8.79 -15.38 15.82
CA GLN A 606 9.37 -16.57 16.44
C GLN A 606 8.44 -17.80 16.46
N TYR A 607 7.12 -17.60 16.41
CA TYR A 607 6.12 -18.67 16.47
C TYR A 607 5.66 -19.16 15.09
N ILE A 608 5.86 -18.34 14.06
CA ILE A 608 5.34 -18.59 12.70
C ILE A 608 6.39 -19.15 11.75
N GLY A 609 7.68 -18.97 12.03
CA GLY A 609 8.79 -19.57 11.24
C GLY A 609 9.48 -18.62 10.24
N GLY A 610 8.98 -17.39 10.09
CA GLY A 610 9.56 -16.35 9.24
C GLY A 610 8.87 -14.99 9.47
N LYS A 611 9.44 -13.91 8.92
CA LYS A 611 8.90 -12.55 9.12
C LYS A 611 7.92 -12.11 8.02
N ALA A 612 8.21 -12.39 6.76
CA ALA A 612 7.41 -11.88 5.65
C ALA A 612 5.94 -12.34 5.70
N LYS A 613 5.02 -11.39 5.68
CA LYS A 613 3.57 -11.60 5.77
C LYS A 613 2.87 -11.31 4.45
N ASP A 614 2.97 -10.08 3.99
CA ASP A 614 2.30 -9.59 2.79
C ASP A 614 3.35 -9.33 1.71
N SER A 615 3.04 -9.71 0.47
CA SER A 615 3.80 -9.28 -0.69
C SER A 615 2.88 -8.69 -1.75
N TRP A 616 3.38 -7.63 -2.38
CA TRP A 616 2.63 -6.81 -3.30
C TRP A 616 3.42 -6.61 -4.58
N MET A 617 2.68 -6.51 -5.67
CA MET A 617 3.20 -5.92 -6.89
C MET A 617 2.10 -5.07 -7.53
N VAL A 618 2.44 -3.82 -7.82
CA VAL A 618 1.57 -2.93 -8.59
C VAL A 618 2.28 -2.60 -9.88
N ASN A 619 1.68 -3.01 -11.01
CA ASN A 619 2.20 -2.71 -12.34
C ASN A 619 1.12 -2.05 -13.17
N TYR A 620 1.54 -1.14 -14.04
CA TYR A 620 0.61 -0.42 -14.89
C TYR A 620 1.25 -0.05 -16.23
N THR A 621 0.38 0.28 -17.17
CA THR A 621 0.71 0.87 -18.46
C THR A 621 0.06 2.24 -18.57
N SER A 622 0.07 2.86 -19.75
CA SER A 622 -0.72 4.09 -19.95
C SER A 622 -2.22 3.85 -19.80
N GLN A 623 -2.72 2.62 -19.94
CA GLN A 623 -4.16 2.33 -20.01
C GLN A 623 -4.73 1.67 -18.76
N TYR A 624 -4.00 0.72 -18.16
CA TYR A 624 -4.51 -0.06 -17.02
C TYR A 624 -3.49 -0.18 -15.89
N THR A 625 -3.99 -0.27 -14.66
CA THR A 625 -3.22 -0.60 -13.46
C THR A 625 -3.72 -1.93 -12.90
N VAL A 626 -2.79 -2.82 -12.57
CA VAL A 626 -3.06 -4.07 -11.83
C VAL A 626 -2.32 -4.00 -10.50
N ALA A 627 -3.07 -4.01 -9.39
CA ALA A 627 -2.53 -4.14 -8.05
C ALA A 627 -2.83 -5.55 -7.54
N SER A 628 -1.79 -6.31 -7.22
CA SER A 628 -1.91 -7.67 -6.70
C SER A 628 -1.20 -7.81 -5.36
N TRP A 629 -1.89 -8.45 -4.43
CA TRP A 629 -1.43 -8.86 -3.10
C TRP A 629 -1.41 -10.38 -3.00
N ASN A 630 -0.48 -10.91 -2.22
CA ASN A 630 -0.55 -12.23 -1.64
C ASN A 630 -0.09 -12.23 -0.18
N GLY A 631 -0.63 -13.15 0.61
CA GLY A 631 -0.32 -13.21 2.03
C GLY A 631 -1.26 -14.12 2.78
N PHE A 632 -1.60 -13.72 4.01
CA PHE A 632 -2.40 -14.51 4.94
C PHE A 632 -3.43 -13.62 5.66
N ASP A 633 -4.67 -14.09 5.75
CA ASP A 633 -5.75 -13.37 6.45
C ASP A 633 -5.53 -13.29 7.97
N GLY A 634 -4.68 -14.16 8.51
CA GLY A 634 -4.46 -14.27 9.94
C GLY A 634 -3.29 -15.18 10.30
N ARG A 635 -2.92 -15.11 11.58
CA ARG A 635 -1.83 -15.90 12.14
C ARG A 635 -2.25 -17.37 12.33
N VAL A 636 -1.49 -18.26 11.71
CA VAL A 636 -1.48 -19.69 11.98
C VAL A 636 -0.03 -20.11 12.20
N ASP A 637 0.27 -20.59 13.40
CA ASP A 637 1.63 -20.95 13.82
C ASP A 637 2.23 -22.01 12.88
N GLY A 638 3.44 -21.74 12.39
CA GLY A 638 4.15 -22.57 11.42
C GLY A 638 3.70 -22.46 9.97
N TYR A 639 2.62 -21.74 9.65
CA TYR A 639 2.07 -21.68 8.29
C TYR A 639 1.98 -20.28 7.69
N SER A 640 1.67 -19.25 8.49
CA SER A 640 1.37 -17.92 7.96
C SER A 640 2.62 -17.07 7.71
N TYR A 641 3.58 -17.53 6.91
CA TYR A 641 4.70 -16.70 6.46
C TYR A 641 5.08 -17.00 5.00
N LEU A 642 5.57 -15.98 4.30
CA LEU A 642 6.06 -16.10 2.93
C LEU A 642 7.51 -16.59 2.97
N SER A 643 7.72 -17.90 2.85
CA SER A 643 9.07 -18.48 2.73
C SER A 643 9.78 -17.95 1.48
N THR A 644 11.11 -18.09 1.43
CA THR A 644 11.89 -17.70 0.24
C THR A 644 11.39 -18.41 -1.02
N ASP A 645 10.99 -19.67 -0.93
CA ASP A 645 10.43 -20.42 -2.06
C ASP A 645 9.10 -19.81 -2.54
N ILE A 646 8.22 -19.44 -1.62
CA ILE A 646 6.94 -18.77 -1.94
C ILE A 646 7.20 -17.41 -2.61
N GLN A 647 8.11 -16.60 -2.05
CA GLN A 647 8.47 -15.30 -2.63
C GLN A 647 9.07 -15.45 -4.03
N ASN A 648 9.91 -16.46 -4.26
CA ASN A 648 10.51 -16.76 -5.56
C ASN A 648 9.48 -17.18 -6.63
N MET A 649 8.30 -17.68 -6.25
CA MET A 649 7.22 -17.94 -7.21
C MET A 649 6.73 -16.65 -7.87
N ASN A 650 6.84 -15.51 -7.16
CA ASN A 650 6.43 -14.19 -7.61
C ASN A 650 4.98 -14.16 -8.17
N VAL A 651 4.05 -14.71 -7.39
CA VAL A 651 2.64 -14.83 -7.78
C VAL A 651 2.03 -13.47 -8.17
N PRO A 652 2.17 -12.38 -7.39
CA PRO A 652 1.64 -11.07 -7.77
C PRO A 652 2.15 -10.59 -9.13
N GLY A 653 3.45 -10.76 -9.42
CA GLY A 653 4.01 -10.37 -10.70
C GLY A 653 3.49 -11.19 -11.87
N ARG A 654 3.30 -12.49 -11.69
CA ARG A 654 2.73 -13.36 -12.75
C ARG A 654 1.29 -13.02 -13.05
N ILE A 655 0.49 -12.70 -12.03
CA ILE A 655 -0.89 -12.21 -12.20
C ILE A 655 -0.87 -10.91 -12.98
N ASN A 656 -0.09 -9.91 -12.53
CA ASN A 656 0.00 -8.62 -13.20
C ASN A 656 0.43 -8.75 -14.67
N ARG A 657 1.42 -9.60 -14.94
CA ARG A 657 1.90 -9.88 -16.30
C ARG A 657 0.80 -10.45 -17.19
N MET A 658 0.15 -11.51 -16.72
CA MET A 658 -0.91 -12.21 -17.45
C MET A 658 -2.06 -11.28 -17.82
N ILE A 659 -2.49 -10.43 -16.88
CA ILE A 659 -3.60 -9.51 -17.09
C ILE A 659 -3.20 -8.34 -17.99
N LEU A 660 -2.02 -7.75 -17.79
CA LEU A 660 -1.54 -6.67 -18.66
C LEU A 660 -1.28 -7.16 -20.08
N ASP A 661 -0.91 -8.43 -20.31
CA ASP A 661 -0.79 -9.00 -21.66
C ASP A 661 -2.11 -8.97 -22.43
N MET A 662 -3.25 -9.13 -21.73
CA MET A 662 -4.58 -9.07 -22.34
C MET A 662 -4.99 -7.63 -22.68
N LEU A 663 -4.61 -6.68 -21.83
CA LEU A 663 -5.16 -5.32 -21.84
C LEU A 663 -4.27 -4.26 -22.49
N SER A 664 -2.98 -4.51 -22.64
CA SER A 664 -2.01 -3.48 -23.03
C SER A 664 -1.82 -3.32 -24.53
N ASN A 665 -2.75 -3.83 -25.34
CA ASN A 665 -2.73 -3.57 -26.78
C ASN A 665 -2.94 -2.07 -27.05
N GLY A 666 -1.95 -1.42 -27.66
CA GLY A 666 -1.96 0.03 -27.87
C GLY A 666 -1.43 0.85 -26.69
N ALA A 667 -0.94 0.23 -25.63
CA ALA A 667 -0.27 0.92 -24.54
C ALA A 667 0.96 1.67 -25.05
N TYR A 668 1.14 2.91 -24.59
CA TYR A 668 2.23 3.78 -25.02
C TYR A 668 3.04 4.26 -23.81
N LYS A 669 4.25 4.74 -24.08
CA LYS A 669 5.08 5.33 -23.02
C LYS A 669 4.42 6.64 -22.62
N ILE A 670 4.11 6.82 -21.34
CA ILE A 670 3.51 8.04 -20.79
C ILE A 670 4.32 9.25 -21.29
N GLN A 671 3.62 10.27 -21.77
CA GLN A 671 4.22 11.41 -22.44
C GLN A 671 4.75 12.42 -21.43
N ARG A 672 5.91 13.02 -21.73
CA ARG A 672 6.53 14.04 -20.90
C ARG A 672 5.71 15.34 -20.99
N PRO A 673 5.25 15.90 -19.85
CA PRO A 673 4.59 17.20 -19.84
C PRO A 673 5.60 18.35 -19.96
N ASP A 674 5.10 19.53 -20.32
CA ASP A 674 5.85 20.78 -20.25
C ASP A 674 6.25 21.13 -18.81
N GLY A 675 7.17 22.08 -18.63
CA GLY A 675 7.59 22.53 -17.29
C GLY A 675 8.56 21.59 -16.57
N LEU A 676 9.23 20.70 -17.30
CA LEU A 676 10.35 19.90 -16.81
C LEU A 676 11.67 20.34 -17.46
N SER A 677 12.71 20.53 -16.65
CA SER A 677 14.08 20.83 -17.07
C SER A 677 15.00 19.63 -16.82
N SER A 678 16.22 19.67 -17.37
CA SER A 678 17.29 18.70 -17.08
C SER A 678 18.20 19.24 -15.99
N TYR A 679 18.54 18.42 -14.99
CA TYR A 679 19.52 18.75 -13.95
C TYR A 679 20.26 17.50 -13.48
N GLY A 680 21.58 17.57 -13.35
CA GLY A 680 22.38 16.49 -12.72
C GLY A 680 22.33 15.11 -13.39
N GLY A 681 21.85 15.01 -14.64
CA GLY A 681 21.64 13.73 -15.34
C GLY A 681 20.18 13.24 -15.35
N GLY A 682 19.25 14.01 -14.77
CA GLY A 682 17.84 13.63 -14.61
C GLY A 682 16.90 14.81 -14.81
N LEU A 683 15.66 14.63 -14.37
CA LEU A 683 14.56 15.57 -14.56
C LEU A 683 14.34 16.39 -13.27
N ILE A 684 13.89 17.63 -13.43
CA ILE A 684 13.46 18.49 -12.33
C ILE A 684 12.31 19.38 -12.81
N LYS A 685 11.32 19.71 -11.95
CA LYS A 685 10.33 20.74 -12.27
C LYS A 685 11.05 22.07 -12.54
N THR A 686 10.73 22.73 -13.65
CA THR A 686 11.45 23.93 -14.11
C THR A 686 11.44 25.05 -13.07
N GLU A 687 10.37 25.16 -12.28
CA GLU A 687 10.26 26.15 -11.19
C GLU A 687 11.31 25.99 -10.08
N TYR A 688 11.81 24.76 -9.87
CA TYR A 688 12.84 24.45 -8.89
C TYR A 688 14.27 24.52 -9.43
N LEU A 689 14.45 24.81 -10.73
CA LEU A 689 15.77 24.81 -11.36
C LEU A 689 16.74 25.80 -10.72
N LYS A 690 16.24 26.96 -10.28
CA LYS A 690 17.05 28.00 -9.62
C LYS A 690 17.66 27.54 -8.29
N ASP A 691 16.97 26.65 -7.58
CA ASP A 691 17.37 26.12 -6.27
C ASP A 691 17.92 24.69 -6.37
N ALA A 692 18.09 24.18 -7.60
CA ALA A 692 18.41 22.77 -7.85
C ALA A 692 19.70 22.33 -7.17
N ALA A 693 20.75 23.16 -7.15
CA ALA A 693 22.02 22.83 -6.49
C ALA A 693 21.90 22.76 -4.95
N LYS A 694 21.01 23.54 -4.36
CA LYS A 694 20.73 23.48 -2.93
C LYS A 694 19.94 22.23 -2.58
N ASN A 695 18.90 21.94 -3.36
CA ASN A 695 17.97 20.85 -3.09
C ASN A 695 18.48 19.49 -3.62
N ASN A 696 19.53 19.48 -4.44
CA ASN A 696 20.16 18.30 -5.04
C ASN A 696 21.70 18.48 -5.03
N PRO A 697 22.34 18.54 -3.84
CA PRO A 697 23.77 18.80 -3.72
C PRO A 697 24.62 17.73 -4.43
N GLU A 698 24.13 16.48 -4.44
CA GLU A 698 24.70 15.39 -5.19
C GLU A 698 23.69 14.78 -6.14
N THR A 699 24.19 14.46 -7.33
CA THR A 699 23.48 13.96 -8.49
C THR A 699 24.36 12.95 -9.22
N GLU A 700 23.78 12.13 -10.07
CA GLU A 700 24.53 11.13 -10.85
C GLU A 700 25.71 11.73 -11.65
N ASN A 701 25.61 12.99 -12.10
CA ASN A 701 26.68 13.66 -12.85
C ASN A 701 27.79 14.27 -12.00
N ASN A 702 27.54 14.61 -10.73
CA ASN A 702 28.51 15.29 -9.87
C ASN A 702 28.92 14.49 -8.62
N MET A 703 28.34 13.30 -8.42
CA MET A 703 28.74 12.39 -7.35
C MET A 703 30.22 11.99 -7.53
N LYS A 704 30.98 12.05 -6.44
CA LYS A 704 32.36 11.58 -6.40
C LYS A 704 32.39 10.13 -5.95
N ASP A 705 33.17 9.32 -6.66
CA ASP A 705 33.45 7.94 -6.30
C ASP A 705 34.75 7.91 -5.50
N TYR A 706 34.63 7.98 -4.16
CA TYR A 706 35.78 8.04 -3.25
C TYR A 706 36.55 6.71 -3.18
N HIS A 707 35.92 5.58 -3.49
CA HIS A 707 36.65 4.31 -3.66
C HIS A 707 37.58 4.39 -4.86
N LYS A 708 37.09 4.88 -6.01
CA LYS A 708 37.92 5.10 -7.20
C LYS A 708 38.96 6.20 -7.00
N GLU A 709 38.67 7.19 -6.18
CA GLU A 709 39.64 8.22 -5.78
C GLU A 709 40.75 7.60 -4.93
N LEU A 710 40.41 6.82 -3.91
CA LEU A 710 41.36 6.08 -3.07
C LEU A 710 42.22 5.12 -3.89
N GLU A 711 41.63 4.38 -4.84
CA GLU A 711 42.34 3.49 -5.76
C GLU A 711 43.40 4.24 -6.57
N LYS A 712 43.04 5.38 -7.17
CA LYS A 712 43.99 6.23 -7.91
C LYS A 712 45.10 6.78 -7.02
N VAL A 713 44.78 7.17 -5.80
CA VAL A 713 45.75 7.69 -4.83
C VAL A 713 46.75 6.59 -4.45
N ILE A 714 46.27 5.38 -4.15
CA ILE A 714 47.09 4.20 -3.89
C ILE A 714 47.99 3.88 -5.09
N ASP A 715 47.45 3.85 -6.30
CA ASP A 715 48.21 3.57 -7.54
C ASP A 715 49.34 4.58 -7.78
N ASN A 716 49.14 5.85 -7.42
CA ASN A 716 50.20 6.85 -7.49
C ASN A 716 51.30 6.59 -6.47
N TYR A 717 50.92 6.17 -5.26
CA TYR A 717 51.85 5.91 -4.16
C TYR A 717 52.59 4.57 -4.27
N LEU A 718 52.02 3.58 -4.97
CA LEU A 718 52.71 2.33 -5.32
C LEU A 718 53.96 2.54 -6.19
N LYS A 719 54.12 3.71 -6.82
CA LYS A 719 55.29 4.05 -7.63
C LYS A 719 56.49 4.52 -6.79
N TYR A 720 56.29 4.76 -5.50
CA TYR A 720 57.36 5.24 -4.61
C TYR A 720 58.32 4.08 -4.31
N ASP A 721 59.62 4.39 -4.26
CA ASP A 721 60.68 3.39 -4.05
C ASP A 721 61.24 3.52 -2.64
N ALA A 722 61.05 2.47 -1.83
CA ALA A 722 61.56 2.36 -0.48
C ALA A 722 63.06 2.66 -0.35
N SER A 723 63.85 2.39 -1.40
CA SER A 723 65.29 2.61 -1.40
C SER A 723 65.68 4.08 -1.25
N LYS A 724 64.80 5.01 -1.65
CA LYS A 724 65.05 6.46 -1.68
C LYS A 724 64.77 7.18 -0.37
N TYR A 725 64.05 6.57 0.56
CA TYR A 725 63.55 7.23 1.77
C TYR A 725 64.11 6.63 3.06
N SER A 726 64.16 7.41 4.13
CA SER A 726 64.58 6.94 5.45
C SER A 726 63.66 5.84 5.96
N GLU A 727 64.21 4.86 6.67
CA GLU A 727 63.47 3.69 7.16
C GLU A 727 62.27 4.09 8.03
N GLU A 728 62.46 5.08 8.91
CA GLU A 728 61.43 5.57 9.83
C GLU A 728 60.23 6.16 9.07
N THR A 729 60.47 7.08 8.14
CA THR A 729 59.38 7.74 7.40
C THR A 729 58.72 6.82 6.39
N TRP A 730 59.50 5.91 5.77
CA TRP A 730 58.97 4.88 4.88
C TRP A 730 58.04 3.91 5.59
N LYS A 731 58.39 3.48 6.81
CA LYS A 731 57.56 2.56 7.61
C LYS A 731 56.22 3.19 8.00
N ALA A 732 56.23 4.47 8.41
CA ALA A 732 55.01 5.21 8.72
C ALA A 732 54.08 5.32 7.51
N PHE A 733 54.62 5.72 6.35
CA PHE A 733 53.88 5.80 5.09
C PHE A 733 53.34 4.44 4.64
N SER A 734 54.17 3.39 4.65
CA SER A 734 53.79 2.04 4.23
C SER A 734 52.67 1.46 5.09
N SER A 735 52.64 1.77 6.39
CA SER A 735 51.56 1.33 7.29
C SER A 735 50.21 1.91 6.88
N VAL A 736 50.14 3.20 6.56
CA VAL A 736 48.90 3.86 6.11
C VAL A 736 48.52 3.40 4.71
N LEU A 737 49.49 3.16 3.83
CA LEU A 737 49.25 2.61 2.50
C LEU A 737 48.63 1.20 2.55
N GLU A 738 49.07 0.34 3.47
CA GLU A 738 48.47 -0.98 3.67
C GLU A 738 47.08 -0.93 4.31
N GLU A 739 46.82 0.02 5.22
CA GLU A 739 45.48 0.29 5.74
C GLU A 739 44.53 0.72 4.60
N ALA A 740 44.97 1.65 3.76
CA ALA A 740 44.24 2.14 2.59
C ALA A 740 43.96 1.02 1.56
N LYS A 741 44.91 0.10 1.32
CA LYS A 741 44.68 -1.05 0.43
C LYS A 741 43.61 -2.01 0.98
N LYS A 742 43.65 -2.32 2.27
CA LYS A 742 42.61 -3.16 2.90
C LYS A 742 41.24 -2.50 2.84
N ALA A 743 41.19 -1.19 2.92
CA ALA A 743 39.97 -0.41 2.80
C ALA A 743 39.33 -0.50 1.39
N LEU A 744 40.10 -0.67 0.31
CA LEU A 744 39.54 -0.84 -1.04
C LEU A 744 38.66 -2.09 -1.17
N ASP A 745 38.98 -3.16 -0.44
CA ASP A 745 38.21 -4.39 -0.44
C ASP A 745 36.93 -4.29 0.44
N ASN A 746 36.84 -3.25 1.27
CA ASN A 746 35.70 -2.99 2.12
C ASN A 746 34.70 -2.01 1.45
N LYS A 747 33.63 -2.58 0.89
CA LYS A 747 32.56 -1.82 0.23
C LYS A 747 31.63 -1.08 1.20
N ASP A 748 31.73 -1.38 2.50
CA ASP A 748 30.84 -0.81 3.53
C ASP A 748 31.41 0.50 4.12
N LEU A 749 32.60 0.94 3.69
CA LEU A 749 33.19 2.20 4.13
C LEU A 749 32.40 3.40 3.61
N THR A 750 32.16 4.35 4.50
CA THR A 750 31.54 5.64 4.19
C THR A 750 32.50 6.54 3.42
N ASP A 751 31.96 7.49 2.66
CA ASP A 751 32.75 8.53 1.99
C ASP A 751 33.66 9.29 2.96
N GLU A 752 33.21 9.51 4.19
CA GLU A 752 33.97 10.19 5.25
C GLU A 752 35.19 9.37 5.68
N GLU A 753 35.03 8.05 5.86
CA GLU A 753 36.14 7.16 6.17
C GLU A 753 37.13 7.07 5.00
N LEU A 754 36.63 7.03 3.77
CA LEU A 754 37.48 7.03 2.56
C LEU A 754 38.25 8.34 2.41
N LYS A 755 37.58 9.50 2.62
CA LYS A 755 38.24 10.82 2.64
C LYS A 755 39.30 10.91 3.73
N GLU A 756 39.01 10.37 4.92
CA GLU A 756 39.97 10.35 6.03
C GLU A 756 41.20 9.51 5.66
N LEU A 757 41.01 8.34 5.05
CA LEU A 757 42.09 7.48 4.57
C LEU A 757 42.92 8.16 3.48
N ILE A 758 42.28 8.77 2.48
CA ILE A 758 42.95 9.56 1.44
C ILE A 758 43.79 10.67 2.10
N SER A 759 43.21 11.42 3.04
CA SER A 759 43.89 12.50 3.76
C SER A 759 45.08 12.00 4.60
N LYS A 760 44.93 10.87 5.31
CA LYS A 760 46.00 10.23 6.07
C LYS A 760 47.14 9.81 5.14
N LEU A 761 46.81 9.20 4.01
CA LEU A 761 47.79 8.71 3.04
C LEU A 761 48.54 9.88 2.37
N ASP A 762 47.83 10.93 1.98
CA ASP A 762 48.41 12.18 1.48
C ASP A 762 49.34 12.82 2.50
N LYS A 763 48.93 12.90 3.77
CA LYS A 763 49.75 13.45 4.85
C LYS A 763 51.02 12.63 5.06
N ALA A 764 50.90 11.32 5.17
CA ALA A 764 52.04 10.43 5.37
C ALA A 764 53.04 10.50 4.21
N SER A 765 52.56 10.69 2.97
CA SER A 765 53.42 10.87 1.80
C SER A 765 54.28 12.14 1.87
N LYS A 766 53.73 13.23 2.43
CA LYS A 766 54.43 14.53 2.58
C LYS A 766 55.50 14.51 3.68
N GLU A 767 55.43 13.52 4.57
CA GLU A 767 56.37 13.34 5.69
C GLU A 767 57.56 12.42 5.32
N LEU A 768 57.59 11.86 4.11
CA LEU A 768 58.72 11.09 3.59
C LEU A 768 59.99 11.93 3.52
N LYS A 769 61.10 11.40 4.06
CA LYS A 769 62.43 12.02 4.02
C LYS A 769 63.36 11.19 3.15
N GLU A 770 64.01 11.81 2.17
CA GLU A 770 65.00 11.13 1.33
C GLU A 770 66.22 10.68 2.15
N LYS A 771 66.86 9.56 1.77
CA LYS A 771 68.12 9.13 2.39
C LYS A 771 69.23 10.13 2.02
N GLU A 772 70.02 10.52 3.01
CA GLU A 772 71.23 11.32 2.76
C GLU A 772 72.22 10.54 1.90
N VAL A 773 72.71 11.18 0.83
CA VAL A 773 73.78 10.62 -0.02
C VAL A 773 75.10 10.81 0.70
N VAL A 774 75.66 9.74 1.26
CA VAL A 774 77.04 9.72 1.75
C VAL A 774 77.96 9.62 0.53
N VAL A 775 78.65 10.71 0.19
CA VAL A 775 79.60 10.74 -0.93
C VAL A 775 80.95 10.17 -0.49
N ASP A 776 81.49 9.22 -1.26
CA ASP A 776 82.75 8.53 -0.95
C ASP A 776 83.98 9.38 -1.28
N VAL A 777 84.65 9.90 -0.25
CA VAL A 777 85.88 10.72 -0.37
C VAL A 777 87.17 9.89 -0.46
N SER A 778 87.08 8.55 -0.53
CA SER A 778 88.26 7.67 -0.51
C SER A 778 89.23 7.93 -1.66
N SER A 779 88.73 8.23 -2.86
CA SER A 779 89.56 8.55 -4.03
C SER A 779 90.38 9.83 -3.82
N LEU A 780 89.78 10.87 -3.23
CA LEU A 780 90.42 12.13 -2.89
C LEU A 780 91.49 11.96 -1.81
N ASN A 781 91.18 11.20 -0.76
CA ASN A 781 92.13 10.88 0.30
C ASN A 781 93.35 10.10 -0.22
N ASN A 782 93.14 9.17 -1.15
CA ASN A 782 94.23 8.44 -1.80
C ASN A 782 95.11 9.35 -2.67
N ALA A 783 94.51 10.26 -3.46
CA ALA A 783 95.25 11.22 -4.26
C ALA A 783 96.09 12.18 -3.39
N ILE A 784 95.53 12.69 -2.29
CA ILE A 784 96.25 13.50 -1.30
C ILE A 784 97.45 12.74 -0.73
N LYS A 785 97.27 11.46 -0.39
CA LYS A 785 98.35 10.61 0.15
C LYS A 785 99.45 10.36 -0.88
N GLU A 786 99.10 10.12 -2.14
CA GLU A 786 100.09 9.94 -3.21
C GLU A 786 100.89 11.23 -3.46
N ALA A 787 100.23 12.39 -3.43
CA ALA A 787 100.86 13.69 -3.63
C ALA A 787 102.01 13.97 -2.64
N GLN A 788 101.92 13.46 -1.40
CA GLN A 788 102.95 13.63 -0.37
C GLN A 788 104.34 13.11 -0.82
N LEU A 789 104.37 12.12 -1.72
CA LEU A 789 105.62 11.56 -2.25
C LEU A 789 106.40 12.53 -3.14
N TYR A 790 105.77 13.62 -3.59
CA TYR A 790 106.31 14.57 -4.54
C TYR A 790 106.49 15.98 -3.94
N LEU A 791 106.40 16.13 -2.62
CA LEU A 791 106.52 17.42 -1.92
C LEU A 791 107.96 17.76 -1.44
N ASP A 792 108.96 17.02 -1.92
CA ASP A 792 110.36 17.17 -1.54
C ASP A 792 111.08 18.13 -2.52
N THR A 793 111.31 19.37 -2.08
CA THR A 793 111.98 20.42 -2.88
C THR A 793 113.47 20.15 -3.14
N SER A 794 114.05 19.12 -2.52
CA SER A 794 115.39 18.64 -2.88
C SER A 794 115.38 17.72 -4.11
N LYS A 795 114.21 17.17 -4.47
CA LYS A 795 114.01 16.23 -5.57
C LYS A 795 113.23 16.82 -6.75
N TYR A 796 112.35 17.78 -6.51
CA TYR A 796 111.49 18.40 -7.52
C TYR A 796 111.53 19.93 -7.46
N ASP A 797 111.32 20.59 -8.60
CA ASP A 797 111.36 22.05 -8.74
C ASP A 797 110.49 22.74 -7.68
N ALA A 798 111.05 23.79 -7.05
CA ALA A 798 110.42 24.45 -5.91
C ALA A 798 109.05 25.07 -6.26
N ASN A 799 108.85 25.55 -7.49
CA ASN A 799 107.56 26.11 -7.92
C ASN A 799 106.54 24.99 -8.22
N ALA A 800 106.98 23.88 -8.80
CA ALA A 800 106.13 22.70 -9.01
C ALA A 800 105.64 22.12 -7.67
N VAL A 801 106.53 22.01 -6.67
CA VAL A 801 106.18 21.55 -5.32
C VAL A 801 105.20 22.51 -4.65
N ALA A 802 105.41 23.84 -4.76
CA ALA A 802 104.49 24.83 -4.17
C ALA A 802 103.07 24.73 -4.76
N ASN A 803 102.95 24.50 -6.07
CA ASN A 803 101.66 24.31 -6.73
C ASN A 803 100.99 23.00 -6.31
N LEU A 804 101.75 21.92 -6.15
CA LEU A 804 101.22 20.65 -5.64
C LEU A 804 100.79 20.77 -4.17
N MET A 805 101.56 21.45 -3.31
CA MET A 805 101.15 21.75 -1.93
C MET A 805 99.84 22.53 -1.89
N LYS A 806 99.67 23.53 -2.77
CA LYS A 806 98.41 24.27 -2.88
C LYS A 806 97.25 23.35 -3.27
N ALA A 807 97.42 22.50 -4.29
CA ALA A 807 96.39 21.56 -4.71
C ALA A 807 96.02 20.54 -3.61
N VAL A 808 97.00 20.08 -2.82
CA VAL A 808 96.78 19.19 -1.66
C VAL A 808 96.00 19.88 -0.55
N ASN A 809 96.29 21.15 -0.24
CA ASN A 809 95.56 21.93 0.76
C ASN A 809 94.12 22.21 0.33
N ASP A 810 93.92 22.58 -0.94
CA ASP A 810 92.59 22.81 -1.51
C ASP A 810 91.76 21.51 -1.46
N ALA A 811 92.36 20.36 -1.84
CA ALA A 811 91.72 19.04 -1.77
C ALA A 811 91.42 18.56 -0.34
N SER A 812 92.31 18.82 0.63
CA SER A 812 92.08 18.45 2.03
C SER A 812 90.91 19.25 2.64
N THR A 813 90.73 20.49 2.20
CA THR A 813 89.57 21.32 2.57
C THR A 813 88.28 20.74 1.99
N ILE A 814 88.31 20.28 0.73
CA ILE A 814 87.18 19.61 0.07
C ILE A 814 86.82 18.29 0.78
N ALA A 815 87.81 17.50 1.19
CA ALA A 815 87.60 16.24 1.90
C ALA A 815 86.99 16.41 3.32
N ALA A 816 87.18 17.57 3.94
CA ALA A 816 86.63 17.91 5.26
C ALA A 816 85.30 18.69 5.21
N LYS A 817 84.81 19.04 4.01
CA LYS A 817 83.59 19.83 3.81
C LYS A 817 82.34 18.94 3.87
N GLU A 818 81.37 19.27 4.72
CA GLU A 818 80.04 18.65 4.70
C GLU A 818 79.28 19.01 3.41
N GLY A 819 78.62 18.03 2.79
CA GLY A 819 77.84 18.23 1.56
C GLY A 819 78.67 18.36 0.28
N VAL A 820 79.90 17.84 0.27
CA VAL A 820 80.75 17.79 -0.94
C VAL A 820 80.10 16.93 -2.03
N THR A 821 80.14 17.40 -3.27
CA THR A 821 79.64 16.66 -4.44
C THR A 821 80.69 15.72 -5.02
N GLN A 822 80.27 14.63 -5.66
CA GLN A 822 81.20 13.73 -6.38
C GLN A 822 81.99 14.48 -7.46
N GLN A 823 81.38 15.50 -8.09
CA GLN A 823 82.04 16.34 -9.09
C GLN A 823 83.17 17.19 -8.50
N GLU A 824 82.99 17.75 -7.30
CA GLU A 824 84.05 18.46 -6.57
C GLU A 824 85.20 17.52 -6.18
N ILE A 825 84.89 16.28 -5.78
CA ILE A 825 85.87 15.24 -5.48
C ILE A 825 86.68 14.88 -6.73
N ASP A 826 86.02 14.56 -7.84
CA ASP A 826 86.68 14.14 -9.08
C ASP A 826 87.56 15.25 -9.66
N ALA A 827 87.09 16.51 -9.59
CA ALA A 827 87.87 17.67 -10.02
C ALA A 827 89.13 17.88 -9.15
N ALA A 828 89.02 17.68 -7.83
CA ALA A 828 90.14 17.79 -6.91
C ALA A 828 91.18 16.68 -7.11
N VAL A 829 90.73 15.43 -7.34
CA VAL A 829 91.60 14.29 -7.71
C VAL A 829 92.33 14.58 -9.02
N ALA A 830 91.63 15.04 -10.05
CA ALA A 830 92.23 15.37 -11.35
C ALA A 830 93.28 16.48 -11.23
N ASN A 831 93.01 17.52 -10.43
CA ASN A 831 93.95 18.60 -10.18
C ASN A 831 95.22 18.11 -9.47
N ILE A 832 95.08 17.30 -8.42
CA ILE A 832 96.23 16.68 -7.73
C ILE A 832 97.07 15.87 -8.72
N ASN A 833 96.45 14.98 -9.51
CA ASN A 833 97.18 14.12 -10.45
C ASN A 833 97.92 14.93 -11.53
N SER A 834 97.32 16.03 -11.98
CA SER A 834 97.96 16.99 -12.89
C SER A 834 99.20 17.62 -12.26
N MET A 835 99.10 18.09 -11.01
CA MET A 835 100.23 18.71 -10.29
C MET A 835 101.33 17.70 -9.95
N ILE A 836 100.99 16.43 -9.62
CA ILE A 836 101.98 15.34 -9.47
C ILE A 836 102.74 15.13 -10.78
N THR A 837 102.04 15.15 -11.92
CA THR A 837 102.67 14.99 -13.25
C THR A 837 103.64 16.12 -13.55
N ILE A 838 103.27 17.36 -13.21
CA ILE A 838 104.16 18.53 -13.34
C ILE A 838 105.41 18.37 -12.47
N CYS A 839 105.27 17.90 -11.22
CA CYS A 839 106.41 17.60 -10.34
C CYS A 839 107.32 16.52 -10.93
N LYS A 840 106.76 15.39 -11.38
CA LYS A 840 107.53 14.28 -12.01
C LYS A 840 108.36 14.74 -13.21
N ASN A 841 107.82 15.67 -14.00
CA ASN A 841 108.48 16.20 -15.19
C ASN A 841 109.48 17.34 -14.90
N SER A 842 109.64 17.72 -13.63
CA SER A 842 110.49 18.84 -13.21
C SER A 842 111.44 18.46 -12.04
N PRO A 843 112.29 17.43 -12.16
CA PRO A 843 113.22 17.04 -11.09
C PRO A 843 114.37 18.06 -10.90
N VAL A 844 114.87 18.20 -9.67
CA VAL A 844 116.05 19.03 -9.35
C VAL A 844 117.32 18.33 -9.83
N ASN A 845 117.98 18.88 -10.86
CA ASN A 845 119.29 18.41 -11.30
C ASN A 845 120.36 18.83 -10.29
N THR A 846 120.89 17.90 -9.51
CA THR A 846 122.16 18.08 -8.79
C THR A 846 123.32 17.47 -9.61
N PRO A 847 124.47 18.16 -9.74
CA PRO A 847 125.60 17.67 -10.53
C PRO A 847 126.29 16.48 -9.84
N PRO A 848 126.78 15.46 -10.57
CA PRO A 848 127.64 14.44 -10.00
C PRO A 848 129.02 15.03 -9.72
N GLY A 849 129.48 14.91 -8.47
CA GLY A 849 130.91 15.00 -8.20
C GLY A 849 131.61 13.79 -8.81
N SER A 850 132.55 14.01 -9.73
CA SER A 850 133.92 13.53 -9.60
C SER A 850 134.73 13.87 -10.84
N THR A 851 135.98 14.17 -10.55
CA THR A 851 137.10 14.60 -11.37
C THR A 851 137.40 13.69 -12.55
N THR A 852 137.96 14.32 -13.59
CA THR A 852 139.11 13.81 -14.35
C THR A 852 139.85 12.65 -13.66
N GLU A 853 139.77 11.46 -14.24
CA GLU A 853 140.95 10.83 -14.83
C GLU A 853 140.57 10.17 -16.16
N ASN A 854 141.32 10.57 -17.18
CA ASN A 854 141.81 9.79 -18.30
C ASN A 854 140.84 9.17 -19.32
N GLY A 855 141.31 9.25 -20.56
CA GLY A 855 140.81 8.41 -21.64
C GLY A 855 140.31 9.26 -22.78
N ASN A 856 141.15 10.15 -23.29
CA ASN A 856 141.89 9.89 -24.51
C ASN A 856 141.02 9.59 -25.73
N ASN A 857 141.38 10.35 -26.75
CA ASN A 857 141.38 10.01 -28.14
C ASN A 857 140.08 10.20 -28.92
N VAL A 858 139.98 11.22 -29.78
CA VAL A 858 140.83 11.59 -30.96
C VAL A 858 140.11 11.11 -32.23
N THR A 859 139.97 12.07 -33.16
CA THR A 859 139.85 11.92 -34.63
C THR A 859 138.58 11.26 -35.18
N VAL A 860 137.70 11.87 -36.01
CA VAL A 860 137.87 12.79 -37.17
C VAL A 860 138.95 12.24 -38.12
N PRO A 861 138.71 11.86 -39.40
CA PRO A 861 138.31 12.84 -40.41
C PRO A 861 137.58 12.22 -41.64
N PRO A 862 137.82 12.69 -42.88
CA PRO A 862 136.89 13.30 -43.82
C PRO A 862 136.20 12.27 -44.73
N THR A 863 135.10 12.60 -45.44
CA THR A 863 135.12 13.06 -46.86
C THR A 863 136.15 12.32 -47.75
N PRO A 864 135.81 12.00 -49.00
CA PRO A 864 136.34 10.83 -49.72
C PRO A 864 137.87 10.63 -49.61
N SER A 865 138.30 9.42 -49.23
CA SER A 865 138.88 8.42 -50.16
C SER A 865 139.55 7.27 -49.39
N ASN A 866 139.27 6.05 -49.86
CA ASN A 866 139.87 4.74 -49.58
C ASN A 866 139.72 4.11 -48.18
#